data_AF-A0A9D8P9Q0-F1
#
_entry.id   AF-A0A9D8P9Q0-F1
#
_cell.length_a   1.000
_cell.length_b   1.000
_cell.length_c   1.000
_cell.angle_alpha   90.00
_cell.angle_beta   90.00
_cell.angle_gamma   90.00
#
_symmetry.space_group_name_H-M   'P 1'
#
loop_
_entity.id
_entity.type
_entity.pdbx_description
1 polymer ?
#
loop_
_entity_poly.entity_id
_entity_poly.type
_entity_poly.pdbx_seq_one_letter_code
_entity_poly.pdbx_strand_id
1 'polypeptide(L)'
;MAKYGKVQFIAFNIRPGYKDDKMKKCWSCGCTNFKPFPPPHDWVCKTCCTSTGNKCLGDHKSYLGDNDHTKDIEFRCRLMKKAITTAYLDANVLKAKVRRSSWNVFSKKEPVLKVFMAPEFYFRGAEGAYPFEQIHTIMENLRKEIDFKSYQDWLFVFGTAIGYLKQEDTSVKITSVERIPGNKTKITVDSLLESDWTSASASEYVQFQDCSDKSKAPKSGPVAVTNHTKGVQATIEDIRNTAGNDFEITLDTNELYPKDNIVFFYREDISRTVEFNIKASRSSPKGTIITINNPDQQRINPCPACKCQSFEASESKPYLCKHCTHTHSKISKNFIRKNQYAKMENSLVLNTNKGFDVGHFVKLTAKEGKTEIGNYALVCKGGPKQEDTDEPQQFVIYKEYISGIDFLRDKEKYWGTSTNRRIEIHGQDDRIVIPTEGSRDQLSAKRNVPGTKTTYIDKDGKKKEHRISEINKVGYGGGSVFSIDDITFGLEICLDHAYDRIWEFYNDHTDQTGNAVSKQAQPGDPKVQIHLIPSWGMSIAGGKISCVDKGLVFNVDGPKGSEVRIMGKNNDYRCRCTNTDHNKNNNKPGNCVDCNEPLQPIGTKVKSDGKEKSVTDKDIKKYFEGEGKIVVYEKKPLPKGQTV
;
A
#
# COMPACT_ATOMS: atom_id res chain seq x y z
N MET A 1 -15.40 20.85 -13.89
CA MET A 1 -16.40 20.47 -14.92
C MET A 1 -16.50 21.54 -16.04
N ALA A 2 -15.42 21.87 -16.76
CA ALA A 2 -15.55 22.80 -17.90
C ALA A 2 -16.06 22.09 -19.18
N LYS A 3 -15.62 20.85 -19.38
CA LYS A 3 -15.98 19.98 -20.52
C LYS A 3 -17.41 19.43 -20.44
N TYR A 4 -17.79 18.88 -19.29
CA TYR A 4 -19.04 18.10 -19.13
C TYR A 4 -20.19 18.88 -18.51
N GLY A 5 -21.34 18.89 -19.17
CA GLY A 5 -22.59 19.50 -18.68
C GLY A 5 -23.37 18.61 -17.70
N LYS A 6 -23.13 17.30 -17.68
CA LYS A 6 -23.81 16.37 -16.77
C LYS A 6 -22.88 15.24 -16.34
N VAL A 7 -23.22 14.59 -15.23
CA VAL A 7 -22.59 13.34 -14.78
C VAL A 7 -23.66 12.26 -14.68
N GLN A 8 -23.32 11.06 -15.14
CA GLN A 8 -24.10 9.83 -15.11
C GLN A 8 -23.34 8.75 -14.33
N PHE A 9 -23.77 8.45 -13.12
CA PHE A 9 -23.18 7.34 -12.34
C PHE A 9 -23.78 5.99 -12.77
N ILE A 10 -22.95 4.95 -12.78
CA ILE A 10 -23.28 3.59 -13.23
C ILE A 10 -22.59 2.60 -12.28
N ALA A 11 -23.35 1.86 -11.50
CA ALA A 11 -22.81 0.87 -10.56
C ALA A 11 -22.79 -0.55 -11.13
N PHE A 12 -21.67 -1.25 -10.97
CA PHE A 12 -21.58 -2.71 -11.16
C PHE A 12 -21.75 -3.42 -9.82
N ASN A 13 -22.99 -3.50 -9.34
CA ASN A 13 -23.32 -4.22 -8.11
C ASN A 13 -23.22 -5.72 -8.31
N ILE A 14 -22.22 -6.34 -7.68
CA ILE A 14 -22.10 -7.79 -7.53
C ILE A 14 -22.70 -8.15 -6.19
N ARG A 15 -23.87 -8.78 -6.21
CA ARG A 15 -24.44 -9.37 -5.01
C ARG A 15 -23.61 -10.60 -4.63
N PRO A 16 -22.92 -10.62 -3.47
CA PRO A 16 -22.28 -11.85 -3.01
C PRO A 16 -23.35 -12.92 -2.84
N GLY A 17 -23.16 -14.04 -3.54
CA GLY A 17 -24.00 -15.21 -3.39
C GLY A 17 -25.41 -15.15 -3.99
N TYR A 18 -25.55 -14.79 -5.27
CA TYR A 18 -26.77 -15.21 -5.98
C TYR A 18 -26.75 -16.73 -6.21
N LYS A 19 -27.80 -17.41 -5.76
CA LYS A 19 -28.05 -18.82 -6.10
C LYS A 19 -28.53 -18.88 -7.56
N ASP A 20 -27.64 -19.21 -8.48
CA ASP A 20 -28.09 -19.87 -9.71
C ASP A 20 -28.44 -21.32 -9.35
N ASP A 21 -29.73 -21.67 -9.33
CA ASP A 21 -30.22 -23.04 -9.11
C ASP A 21 -29.74 -24.05 -10.16
N LYS A 22 -29.01 -23.57 -11.18
CA LYS A 22 -28.33 -24.34 -12.22
C LYS A 22 -26.80 -24.12 -12.22
N MET A 23 -26.20 -23.47 -11.21
CA MET A 23 -24.79 -23.67 -10.82
C MET A 23 -24.73 -24.90 -9.90
N LYS A 24 -25.13 -26.04 -10.44
CA LYS A 24 -25.29 -27.31 -9.72
C LYS A 24 -23.97 -27.97 -9.31
N LYS A 25 -22.83 -27.30 -9.46
CA LYS A 25 -21.50 -27.88 -9.29
C LYS A 25 -20.51 -26.85 -8.74
N CYS A 26 -20.07 -27.05 -7.49
CA CYS A 26 -18.82 -26.46 -6.99
C CYS A 26 -17.66 -26.87 -7.93
N TRP A 27 -16.76 -25.94 -8.26
CA TRP A 27 -15.82 -26.14 -9.36
C TRP A 27 -14.80 -27.25 -9.11
N SER A 28 -14.31 -27.40 -7.87
CA SER A 28 -13.32 -28.42 -7.49
C SER A 28 -13.87 -29.85 -7.36
N CYS A 29 -15.19 -30.01 -7.16
CA CYS A 29 -15.75 -31.28 -6.67
C CYS A 29 -17.14 -31.66 -7.21
N GLY A 30 -17.80 -30.80 -7.99
CA GLY A 30 -19.07 -31.13 -8.65
C GLY A 30 -20.32 -31.20 -7.76
N CYS A 31 -20.21 -30.84 -6.47
CA CYS A 31 -21.33 -30.88 -5.51
C CYS A 31 -22.39 -29.78 -5.75
N THR A 32 -23.68 -30.09 -5.49
CA THR A 32 -24.85 -29.21 -5.72
C THR A 32 -25.29 -28.37 -4.50
N ASN A 33 -24.92 -28.78 -3.29
CA ASN A 33 -25.62 -28.38 -2.06
C ASN A 33 -24.88 -27.28 -1.30
N PHE A 34 -25.47 -26.07 -1.33
CA PHE A 34 -24.94 -24.88 -0.69
C PHE A 34 -25.97 -24.26 0.29
N LYS A 35 -25.50 -23.84 1.48
CA LYS A 35 -26.25 -23.01 2.44
C LYS A 35 -25.62 -21.61 2.54
N PRO A 36 -26.42 -20.53 2.68
CA PRO A 36 -25.87 -19.19 2.85
C PRO A 36 -25.25 -19.08 4.24
N PHE A 37 -24.12 -18.38 4.33
CA PHE A 37 -23.47 -18.02 5.59
C PHE A 37 -23.71 -16.51 5.85
N PRO A 38 -23.76 -16.04 7.10
CA PRO A 38 -23.78 -14.60 7.37
C PRO A 38 -22.53 -13.89 6.80
N PRO A 39 -22.65 -12.62 6.35
CA PRO A 39 -21.53 -11.85 5.82
C PRO A 39 -20.29 -11.83 6.74
N PRO A 40 -19.07 -11.77 6.18
CA PRO A 40 -18.74 -11.57 4.77
C PRO A 40 -18.40 -12.89 4.04
N HIS A 41 -18.92 -14.04 4.48
CA HIS A 41 -18.50 -15.35 3.94
C HIS A 41 -19.41 -15.89 2.84
N ASP A 42 -18.77 -16.39 1.78
CA ASP A 42 -19.39 -17.14 0.70
C ASP A 42 -19.88 -18.55 1.12
N TRP A 43 -20.46 -19.28 0.17
CA TRP A 43 -21.21 -20.51 0.39
C TRP A 43 -20.34 -21.73 0.69
N VAL A 44 -20.59 -22.39 1.82
CA VAL A 44 -19.96 -23.68 2.14
C VAL A 44 -20.67 -24.83 1.41
N CYS A 45 -19.89 -25.71 0.78
CA CYS A 45 -20.36 -26.87 0.01
C CYS A 45 -20.58 -28.09 0.91
N LYS A 46 -21.84 -28.47 1.16
CA LYS A 46 -22.19 -29.36 2.30
C LYS A 46 -21.89 -30.86 2.09
N THR A 47 -21.96 -31.37 0.87
CA THR A 47 -21.95 -32.84 0.61
C THR A 47 -20.55 -33.43 0.43
N CYS A 48 -19.60 -32.62 -0.04
CA CYS A 48 -18.25 -33.09 -0.37
C CYS A 48 -17.33 -33.20 0.87
N CYS A 49 -17.73 -32.65 2.04
CA CYS A 49 -16.93 -32.67 3.27
C CYS A 49 -17.02 -33.97 4.11
N THR A 50 -17.78 -34.99 3.68
CA THR A 50 -18.14 -36.13 4.56
C THR A 50 -18.04 -37.52 3.93
N SER A 51 -17.58 -37.68 2.68
CA SER A 51 -17.79 -38.93 1.92
C SER A 51 -16.58 -39.49 1.14
N THR A 52 -15.44 -38.79 1.09
CA THR A 52 -14.19 -39.32 0.50
C THR A 52 -13.05 -39.11 1.48
N GLY A 53 -12.26 -40.16 1.75
CA GLY A 53 -11.20 -40.18 2.78
C GLY A 53 -9.98 -39.26 2.54
N ASN A 54 -10.02 -38.39 1.53
CA ASN A 54 -9.13 -37.24 1.48
C ASN A 54 -9.48 -36.31 2.66
N LYS A 55 -8.48 -35.74 3.34
CA LYS A 55 -8.74 -34.72 4.36
C LYS A 55 -9.40 -33.50 3.71
N CYS A 56 -10.72 -33.37 3.85
CA CYS A 56 -11.36 -32.07 3.75
C CYS A 56 -10.82 -31.22 4.89
N LEU A 57 -10.04 -30.19 4.55
CA LEU A 57 -9.53 -29.22 5.50
C LEU A 57 -10.75 -28.58 6.20
N GLY A 58 -10.89 -28.80 7.50
CA GLY A 58 -12.14 -28.60 8.23
C GLY A 58 -12.59 -27.14 8.27
N ASP A 59 -13.81 -26.85 7.84
CA ASP A 59 -14.41 -25.51 7.78
C ASP A 59 -13.62 -24.42 7.00
N HIS A 60 -12.57 -24.78 6.24
CA HIS A 60 -11.81 -23.82 5.44
C HIS A 60 -12.70 -23.22 4.33
N LYS A 61 -12.82 -21.89 4.35
CA LYS A 61 -13.76 -21.11 3.52
C LYS A 61 -13.08 -20.70 2.22
N SER A 62 -12.95 -21.64 1.29
CA SER A 62 -12.41 -21.37 -0.05
C SER A 62 -13.16 -20.21 -0.72
N TYR A 63 -12.43 -19.15 -1.10
CA TYR A 63 -12.99 -18.04 -1.86
C TYR A 63 -13.30 -18.47 -3.31
N LEU A 64 -14.23 -17.77 -3.98
CA LEU A 64 -14.75 -18.12 -5.31
C LEU A 64 -13.79 -17.81 -6.49
N GLY A 65 -12.47 -17.88 -6.28
CA GLY A 65 -11.47 -17.69 -7.33
C GLY A 65 -10.87 -19.00 -7.85
N ASP A 66 -10.22 -18.96 -9.02
CA ASP A 66 -9.27 -20.01 -9.41
C ASP A 66 -8.01 -19.94 -8.52
N ASN A 67 -7.41 -21.11 -8.24
CA ASN A 67 -6.10 -21.23 -7.62
C ASN A 67 -4.99 -20.80 -8.60
N ASP A 68 -5.24 -20.92 -9.91
CA ASP A 68 -4.44 -20.25 -10.93
C ASP A 68 -4.84 -18.77 -11.00
N HIS A 69 -4.04 -17.92 -10.35
CA HIS A 69 -4.24 -16.47 -10.30
C HIS A 69 -4.40 -15.82 -11.68
N THR A 70 -3.70 -16.31 -12.71
CA THR A 70 -3.80 -15.76 -14.07
C THR A 70 -5.15 -16.11 -14.70
N LYS A 71 -5.63 -17.36 -14.56
CA LYS A 71 -6.97 -17.75 -15.01
C LYS A 71 -8.09 -16.99 -14.28
N ASP A 72 -7.94 -16.75 -12.97
CA ASP A 72 -8.93 -15.99 -12.20
C ASP A 72 -9.00 -14.53 -12.66
N ILE A 73 -7.84 -13.88 -12.85
CA ILE A 73 -7.73 -12.53 -13.41
C ILE A 73 -8.37 -12.47 -14.82
N GLU A 74 -8.05 -13.39 -15.72
CA GLU A 74 -8.66 -13.45 -17.06
C GLU A 74 -10.18 -13.66 -17.02
N PHE A 75 -10.68 -14.47 -16.09
CA PHE A 75 -12.12 -14.71 -15.93
C PHE A 75 -12.84 -13.46 -15.41
N ARG A 76 -12.32 -12.83 -14.35
CA ARG A 76 -12.85 -11.56 -13.83
C ARG A 76 -12.76 -10.44 -14.87
N CYS A 77 -11.66 -10.33 -15.60
CA CYS A 77 -11.55 -9.38 -16.71
C CYS A 77 -12.63 -9.63 -17.78
N ARG A 78 -12.93 -10.88 -18.17
CA ARG A 78 -14.02 -11.19 -19.11
C ARG A 78 -15.42 -10.82 -18.58
N LEU A 79 -15.68 -10.99 -17.28
CA LEU A 79 -16.93 -10.58 -16.65
C LEU A 79 -17.06 -9.04 -16.61
N MET A 80 -15.99 -8.35 -16.18
CA MET A 80 -15.91 -6.88 -16.13
C MET A 80 -16.12 -6.24 -17.51
N LYS A 81 -15.49 -6.78 -18.57
CA LYS A 81 -15.72 -6.32 -19.95
C LYS A 81 -17.20 -6.38 -20.32
N LYS A 82 -17.87 -7.50 -20.07
CA LYS A 82 -19.31 -7.65 -20.34
C LYS A 82 -20.18 -6.70 -19.51
N ALA A 83 -19.81 -6.39 -18.28
CA ALA A 83 -20.48 -5.35 -17.49
C ALA A 83 -20.30 -3.95 -18.12
N ILE A 84 -19.10 -3.63 -18.63
CA ILE A 84 -18.78 -2.38 -19.34
C ILE A 84 -19.55 -2.28 -20.66
N THR A 85 -19.60 -3.33 -21.48
CA THR A 85 -20.37 -3.36 -22.73
C THR A 85 -21.87 -3.20 -22.44
N THR A 86 -22.39 -3.85 -21.40
CA THR A 86 -23.82 -3.75 -21.00
C THR A 86 -24.15 -2.33 -20.53
N ALA A 87 -23.32 -1.75 -19.66
CA ALA A 87 -23.45 -0.36 -19.22
C ALA A 87 -23.43 0.63 -20.38
N TYR A 88 -22.56 0.41 -21.38
CA TYR A 88 -22.53 1.23 -22.60
C TYR A 88 -23.83 1.15 -23.38
N LEU A 89 -24.41 -0.04 -23.54
CA LEU A 89 -25.69 -0.23 -24.23
C LEU A 89 -26.84 0.44 -23.47
N ASP A 90 -27.02 0.20 -22.17
CA ASP A 90 -28.09 0.82 -21.38
C ASP A 90 -27.95 2.35 -21.32
N ALA A 91 -26.73 2.89 -21.17
CA ALA A 91 -26.50 4.33 -21.22
C ALA A 91 -26.84 4.96 -22.58
N ASN A 92 -26.88 4.19 -23.67
CA ASN A 92 -27.36 4.63 -24.98
C ASN A 92 -28.87 4.42 -25.17
N VAL A 93 -29.44 3.32 -24.64
CA VAL A 93 -30.89 3.08 -24.62
C VAL A 93 -31.62 4.17 -23.82
N LEU A 94 -31.06 4.65 -22.71
CA LEU A 94 -31.62 5.77 -21.94
C LEU A 94 -31.67 7.06 -22.78
N LYS A 95 -30.61 7.42 -23.52
CA LYS A 95 -30.62 8.55 -24.46
C LYS A 95 -31.72 8.41 -25.53
N ALA A 96 -31.98 7.19 -26.00
CA ALA A 96 -33.04 6.94 -26.98
C ALA A 96 -34.46 7.07 -26.38
N LYS A 97 -34.66 6.60 -25.13
CA LYS A 97 -35.92 6.76 -24.38
C LYS A 97 -36.23 8.24 -24.08
N VAL A 98 -35.24 8.98 -23.53
CA VAL A 98 -35.39 10.40 -23.18
C VAL A 98 -35.75 11.28 -24.38
N ARG A 99 -35.29 10.92 -25.59
CA ARG A 99 -35.63 11.63 -26.85
C ARG A 99 -37.05 11.35 -27.37
N ARG A 100 -37.85 10.50 -26.72
CA ARG A 100 -39.26 10.23 -27.07
C ARG A 100 -40.26 10.88 -26.11
N SER A 101 -39.89 11.16 -24.87
CA SER A 101 -40.65 12.07 -24.02
C SER A 101 -40.48 13.51 -24.50
N SER A 102 -41.53 14.32 -24.42
CA SER A 102 -41.58 15.73 -24.88
C SER A 102 -40.71 16.72 -24.07
N TRP A 103 -39.77 16.22 -23.27
CA TRP A 103 -38.81 16.98 -22.49
C TRP A 103 -37.68 17.56 -23.36
N ASN A 104 -38.00 18.62 -24.12
CA ASN A 104 -37.05 19.43 -24.91
C ASN A 104 -35.93 20.12 -24.09
N VAL A 105 -35.87 19.90 -22.77
CA VAL A 105 -34.82 20.34 -21.85
C VAL A 105 -33.45 19.72 -22.15
N PHE A 106 -33.40 18.65 -22.95
CA PHE A 106 -32.17 18.05 -23.48
C PHE A 106 -31.76 18.68 -24.82
N SER A 107 -31.30 19.93 -24.77
CA SER A 107 -30.71 20.59 -25.93
C SER A 107 -29.47 19.82 -26.43
N LYS A 108 -29.26 19.82 -27.75
CA LYS A 108 -28.43 18.85 -28.51
C LYS A 108 -26.90 18.86 -28.23
N LYS A 109 -26.39 19.60 -27.23
CA LYS A 109 -24.99 20.04 -27.18
C LYS A 109 -24.17 19.73 -25.91
N GLU A 110 -24.78 19.42 -24.76
CA GLU A 110 -24.01 19.14 -23.53
C GLU A 110 -23.45 17.69 -23.51
N PRO A 111 -22.12 17.49 -23.47
CA PRO A 111 -21.56 16.15 -23.24
C PRO A 111 -21.72 15.75 -21.78
N VAL A 112 -21.83 14.44 -21.55
CA VAL A 112 -22.13 13.83 -20.24
C VAL A 112 -20.94 12.96 -19.83
N LEU A 113 -20.36 13.18 -18.66
CA LEU A 113 -19.40 12.23 -18.09
C LEU A 113 -20.15 10.99 -17.60
N LYS A 114 -19.69 9.80 -17.96
CA LYS A 114 -20.20 8.53 -17.42
C LYS A 114 -19.17 7.99 -16.44
N VAL A 115 -19.58 7.60 -15.24
CA VAL A 115 -18.69 7.02 -14.22
C VAL A 115 -19.17 5.62 -13.92
N PHE A 116 -18.45 4.62 -14.45
CA PHE A 116 -18.65 3.21 -14.15
C PHE A 116 -17.81 2.86 -12.92
N MET A 117 -18.42 2.28 -11.88
CA MET A 117 -17.71 1.82 -10.69
C MET A 117 -18.17 0.43 -10.23
N ALA A 118 -17.22 -0.45 -9.94
CA ALA A 118 -17.43 -1.72 -9.26
C ALA A 118 -17.01 -1.61 -7.77
N PRO A 119 -17.44 -2.54 -6.88
CA PRO A 119 -17.12 -2.49 -5.46
C PRO A 119 -15.65 -2.83 -5.16
N GLU A 120 -15.28 -2.66 -3.90
CA GLU A 120 -14.04 -3.21 -3.33
C GLU A 120 -14.01 -4.75 -3.45
N PHE A 121 -12.81 -5.34 -3.40
CA PHE A 121 -12.55 -6.79 -3.44
C PHE A 121 -12.98 -7.50 -4.74
N TYR A 122 -13.33 -6.78 -5.81
CA TYR A 122 -13.72 -7.43 -7.06
C TYR A 122 -12.60 -8.32 -7.62
N PHE A 123 -11.37 -7.82 -7.63
CA PHE A 123 -10.17 -8.56 -7.96
C PHE A 123 -9.53 -9.12 -6.68
N ARG A 124 -10.05 -10.24 -6.20
CA ARG A 124 -9.55 -10.99 -5.04
C ARG A 124 -9.27 -12.43 -5.47
N GLY A 125 -8.08 -12.97 -5.21
CA GLY A 125 -7.71 -14.34 -5.59
C GLY A 125 -8.23 -15.40 -4.61
N ALA A 126 -8.03 -16.69 -4.91
CA ALA A 126 -8.46 -17.80 -4.05
C ALA A 126 -7.89 -17.75 -2.62
N GLU A 127 -6.62 -17.35 -2.45
CA GLU A 127 -6.00 -17.10 -1.13
C GLU A 127 -6.40 -15.74 -0.50
N GLY A 128 -7.40 -15.05 -1.06
CA GLY A 128 -7.80 -13.71 -0.65
C GLY A 128 -6.95 -12.57 -1.23
N ALA A 129 -5.93 -12.86 -2.04
CA ALA A 129 -5.11 -11.88 -2.77
C ALA A 129 -4.43 -12.53 -3.99
N TYR A 130 -3.75 -11.73 -4.81
CA TYR A 130 -2.87 -12.19 -5.89
C TYR A 130 -1.41 -11.80 -5.61
N PRO A 131 -0.43 -12.49 -6.22
CA PRO A 131 0.94 -11.96 -6.30
C PRO A 131 0.95 -10.56 -6.91
N PHE A 132 1.66 -9.62 -6.29
CA PHE A 132 1.68 -8.22 -6.70
C PHE A 132 2.11 -8.06 -8.17
N GLU A 133 3.05 -8.88 -8.64
CA GLU A 133 3.53 -8.88 -10.01
C GLU A 133 2.45 -9.28 -11.04
N GLN A 134 1.33 -9.90 -10.65
CA GLN A 134 0.24 -10.23 -11.58
C GLN A 134 -0.83 -9.12 -11.70
N ILE A 135 -0.89 -8.15 -10.78
CA ILE A 135 -1.96 -7.14 -10.76
C ILE A 135 -1.96 -6.23 -11.99
N HIS A 136 -0.78 -5.87 -12.52
CA HIS A 136 -0.69 -4.99 -13.69
C HIS A 136 -1.45 -5.55 -14.92
N THR A 137 -1.49 -6.88 -15.06
CA THR A 137 -2.19 -7.58 -16.15
C THR A 137 -3.69 -7.30 -16.18
N ILE A 138 -4.31 -6.93 -15.05
CA ILE A 138 -5.72 -6.53 -14.96
C ILE A 138 -5.95 -5.28 -15.81
N MET A 139 -5.12 -4.25 -15.62
CA MET A 139 -5.23 -2.98 -16.36
C MET A 139 -4.96 -3.17 -17.84
N GLU A 140 -3.93 -3.95 -18.20
CA GLU A 140 -3.65 -4.28 -19.61
C GLU A 140 -4.80 -5.03 -20.28
N ASN A 141 -5.43 -5.97 -19.57
CA ASN A 141 -6.56 -6.72 -20.10
C ASN A 141 -7.80 -5.86 -20.27
N LEU A 142 -8.13 -5.01 -19.29
CA LEU A 142 -9.30 -4.14 -19.33
C LEU A 142 -9.13 -2.96 -20.29
N ARG A 143 -7.92 -2.39 -20.43
CA ARG A 143 -7.68 -1.28 -21.35
C ARG A 143 -8.12 -1.60 -22.78
N LYS A 144 -7.86 -2.83 -23.23
CA LYS A 144 -8.24 -3.37 -24.55
C LYS A 144 -9.77 -3.33 -24.84
N GLU A 145 -10.62 -3.17 -23.83
CA GLU A 145 -12.09 -2.98 -23.98
C GLU A 145 -12.50 -1.50 -24.03
N ILE A 146 -11.74 -0.60 -23.39
CA ILE A 146 -12.16 0.80 -23.18
C ILE A 146 -11.39 1.83 -24.02
N ASP A 147 -10.42 1.39 -24.81
CA ASP A 147 -9.59 2.24 -25.69
C ASP A 147 -10.37 2.80 -26.91
N PHE A 148 -11.61 2.35 -27.16
CA PHE A 148 -12.43 2.83 -28.27
C PHE A 148 -12.97 4.26 -28.04
N LYS A 149 -13.03 5.07 -29.10
CA LYS A 149 -13.56 6.44 -29.08
C LYS A 149 -14.99 6.57 -28.53
N SER A 150 -15.81 5.51 -28.60
CA SER A 150 -17.12 5.40 -27.94
C SER A 150 -17.05 5.65 -26.42
N TYR A 151 -15.90 5.40 -25.80
CA TYR A 151 -15.65 5.55 -24.37
C TYR A 151 -14.97 6.88 -23.99
N GLN A 152 -14.72 7.82 -24.92
CA GLN A 152 -14.04 9.11 -24.66
C GLN A 152 -14.68 9.99 -23.56
N ASP A 153 -15.94 9.72 -23.20
CA ASP A 153 -16.71 10.43 -22.17
C ASP A 153 -16.83 9.64 -20.86
N TRP A 154 -16.08 8.54 -20.69
CA TRP A 154 -16.20 7.63 -19.55
C TRP A 154 -15.01 7.73 -18.61
N LEU A 155 -15.28 7.53 -17.32
CA LEU A 155 -14.31 7.15 -16.30
C LEU A 155 -14.70 5.75 -15.79
N PHE A 156 -13.71 4.89 -15.65
CA PHE A 156 -13.87 3.56 -15.08
C PHE A 156 -13.10 3.46 -13.77
N VAL A 157 -13.76 2.96 -12.73
CA VAL A 157 -13.15 2.44 -11.51
C VAL A 157 -13.49 0.96 -11.46
N PHE A 158 -12.52 0.09 -11.76
CA PHE A 158 -12.76 -1.34 -11.95
C PHE A 158 -12.95 -2.13 -10.64
N GLY A 159 -13.35 -1.44 -9.57
CA GLY A 159 -13.30 -1.94 -8.20
C GLY A 159 -11.88 -1.90 -7.66
N THR A 160 -11.57 -2.78 -6.71
CA THR A 160 -10.20 -2.92 -6.18
C THR A 160 -9.61 -4.31 -6.40
N ALA A 161 -8.27 -4.35 -6.49
CA ALA A 161 -7.45 -5.56 -6.52
C ALA A 161 -6.64 -5.70 -5.23
N ILE A 162 -6.67 -6.89 -4.60
CA ILE A 162 -5.83 -7.17 -3.42
C ILE A 162 -4.54 -7.88 -3.88
N GLY A 163 -3.40 -7.31 -3.54
CA GLY A 163 -2.07 -7.81 -3.89
C GLY A 163 -1.23 -8.16 -2.67
N TYR A 164 -0.41 -9.19 -2.81
CA TYR A 164 0.58 -9.58 -1.81
C TYR A 164 2.01 -9.48 -2.35
N LEU A 165 2.93 -9.05 -1.49
CA LEU A 165 4.36 -9.27 -1.64
C LEU A 165 4.86 -10.12 -0.46
N LYS A 166 5.46 -11.25 -0.80
CA LYS A 166 5.81 -12.30 0.16
C LYS A 166 7.14 -11.99 0.86
N GLN A 167 7.08 -11.26 1.97
CA GLN A 167 8.22 -10.82 2.79
C GLN A 167 8.87 -11.96 3.64
N GLU A 168 8.96 -13.18 3.10
CA GLU A 168 9.72 -14.28 3.72
C GLU A 168 11.22 -14.14 3.49
N ASP A 169 11.62 -13.58 2.35
CA ASP A 169 12.91 -13.85 1.71
C ASP A 169 13.60 -12.57 1.23
N THR A 170 14.49 -11.98 2.03
CA THR A 170 15.33 -10.87 1.56
C THR A 170 16.61 -11.42 0.93
N SER A 171 16.92 -11.01 -0.30
CA SER A 171 18.23 -11.25 -0.92
C SER A 171 19.17 -10.08 -0.64
N VAL A 172 20.25 -10.31 0.09
CA VAL A 172 21.25 -9.31 0.50
C VAL A 172 22.61 -9.64 -0.12
N LYS A 173 23.45 -8.65 -0.42
CA LYS A 173 24.76 -8.90 -1.02
C LYS A 173 25.85 -8.99 0.04
N ILE A 174 26.68 -10.04 0.02
CA ILE A 174 27.85 -10.16 0.88
C ILE A 174 28.90 -9.11 0.51
N THR A 175 29.32 -8.32 1.49
CA THR A 175 30.41 -7.34 1.39
C THR A 175 31.69 -7.81 2.08
N SER A 176 31.60 -8.67 3.11
CA SER A 176 32.76 -9.26 3.80
C SER A 176 32.50 -10.72 4.19
N VAL A 177 33.56 -11.52 4.33
CA VAL A 177 33.50 -12.90 4.84
C VAL A 177 34.66 -13.16 5.79
N GLU A 178 34.34 -13.51 7.03
CA GLU A 178 35.28 -13.88 8.09
C GLU A 178 34.99 -15.32 8.57
N ARG A 179 35.99 -16.20 8.57
CA ARG A 179 35.87 -17.54 9.15
C ARG A 179 36.25 -17.49 10.63
N ILE A 180 35.29 -17.77 11.51
CA ILE A 180 35.48 -17.70 12.96
C ILE A 180 35.52 -19.11 13.59
N PRO A 181 36.08 -19.28 14.80
CA PRO A 181 36.19 -20.59 15.45
C PRO A 181 34.86 -21.34 15.60
N GLY A 182 34.92 -22.68 15.62
CA GLY A 182 33.75 -23.52 15.84
C GLY A 182 32.91 -23.83 14.59
N ASN A 183 33.54 -23.89 13.41
CA ASN A 183 32.87 -24.17 12.11
C ASN A 183 31.79 -23.13 11.74
N LYS A 184 32.12 -21.84 11.92
CA LYS A 184 31.22 -20.71 11.67
C LYS A 184 31.83 -19.69 10.70
N THR A 185 30.96 -18.95 10.02
CA THR A 185 31.33 -17.85 9.13
C THR A 185 30.52 -16.63 9.53
N LYS A 186 31.19 -15.52 9.86
CA LYS A 186 30.58 -14.20 9.96
C LYS A 186 30.62 -13.57 8.57
N ILE A 187 29.49 -13.11 8.06
CA ILE A 187 29.40 -12.37 6.80
C ILE A 187 28.90 -10.96 7.10
N THR A 188 29.51 -9.92 6.53
CA THR A 188 28.86 -8.61 6.41
C THR A 188 28.07 -8.58 5.11
N VAL A 189 26.90 -7.94 5.15
CA VAL A 189 26.02 -7.75 4.00
C VAL A 189 25.68 -6.26 3.81
N ASP A 190 25.31 -5.87 2.59
CA ASP A 190 24.99 -4.48 2.24
C ASP A 190 23.81 -3.91 3.05
N SER A 191 22.80 -4.75 3.29
CA SER A 191 21.52 -4.38 3.90
C SER A 191 20.99 -5.52 4.79
N LEU A 192 20.29 -5.16 5.86
CA LEU A 192 19.44 -6.06 6.65
C LEU A 192 18.15 -5.32 7.01
N LEU A 193 17.02 -5.97 6.81
CA LEU A 193 15.73 -5.51 7.33
C LEU A 193 15.50 -6.05 8.75
N GLU A 194 14.62 -5.40 9.50
CA GLU A 194 14.29 -5.80 10.88
C GLU A 194 13.44 -7.09 10.92
N SER A 195 14.13 -8.23 11.06
CA SER A 195 13.51 -9.51 11.40
C SER A 195 14.48 -10.45 12.12
N ASP A 196 13.92 -11.36 12.93
CA ASP A 196 14.63 -12.54 13.43
C ASP A 196 14.97 -13.47 12.25
N TRP A 197 16.16 -13.36 11.66
CA TRP A 197 16.61 -14.28 10.60
C TRP A 197 16.93 -15.66 11.18
N THR A 198 16.31 -16.72 10.65
CA THR A 198 16.54 -18.11 11.13
C THR A 198 17.53 -18.88 10.27
N SER A 199 17.51 -18.63 8.96
CA SER A 199 18.37 -19.33 8.01
C SER A 199 18.82 -18.42 6.88
N ALA A 200 19.97 -18.77 6.33
CA ALA A 200 20.64 -18.13 5.22
C ALA A 200 21.01 -19.20 4.19
N SER A 201 20.70 -18.95 2.92
CA SER A 201 21.11 -19.79 1.80
C SER A 201 21.82 -18.94 0.75
N ALA A 202 22.88 -19.44 0.12
CA ALA A 202 23.42 -18.77 -1.07
C ALA A 202 22.34 -18.84 -2.15
N SER A 203 21.93 -17.70 -2.71
CA SER A 203 20.95 -17.69 -3.79
C SER A 203 21.63 -17.84 -5.14
N GLU A 204 21.00 -18.57 -6.07
CA GLU A 204 21.44 -18.65 -7.47
C GLU A 204 21.14 -17.34 -8.24
N TYR A 205 21.14 -16.18 -7.57
CA TYR A 205 20.85 -14.86 -8.14
C TYR A 205 22.06 -14.30 -8.90
N VAL A 206 22.57 -15.10 -9.82
CA VAL A 206 23.49 -14.69 -10.89
C VAL A 206 22.78 -13.60 -11.69
N GLN A 207 23.32 -12.38 -11.69
CA GLN A 207 22.78 -11.31 -12.53
C GLN A 207 22.81 -11.72 -14.01
N PHE A 208 21.84 -11.25 -14.79
CA PHE A 208 21.65 -11.60 -16.21
C PHE A 208 22.72 -10.98 -17.15
N GLN A 209 24.01 -11.21 -16.89
CA GLN A 209 25.13 -10.81 -17.74
C GLN A 209 26.16 -11.95 -17.83
N ASP A 210 26.21 -12.59 -19.00
CA ASP A 210 27.33 -13.35 -19.58
C ASP A 210 28.05 -14.42 -18.73
N CYS A 211 27.32 -15.16 -17.89
CA CYS A 211 27.76 -16.46 -17.37
C CYS A 211 26.88 -17.60 -17.89
N SER A 212 27.29 -18.21 -19.01
CA SER A 212 26.61 -19.36 -19.62
C SER A 212 26.80 -20.68 -18.84
N ASP A 213 27.80 -20.76 -17.97
CA ASP A 213 28.16 -21.95 -17.21
C ASP A 213 27.43 -22.04 -15.86
N LYS A 214 26.19 -22.54 -15.88
CA LYS A 214 25.39 -22.80 -14.67
C LYS A 214 25.96 -23.90 -13.76
N SER A 215 27.01 -24.63 -14.14
CA SER A 215 27.52 -25.75 -13.35
C SER A 215 28.22 -25.32 -12.04
N LYS A 216 28.62 -24.05 -11.95
CA LYS A 216 29.41 -23.48 -10.84
C LYS A 216 28.58 -22.84 -9.72
N ALA A 217 27.25 -22.86 -9.79
CA ALA A 217 26.40 -22.31 -8.72
C ALA A 217 26.65 -23.06 -7.38
N PRO A 218 26.88 -22.35 -6.26
CA PRO A 218 27.20 -22.99 -4.98
C PRO A 218 25.96 -23.66 -4.39
N LYS A 219 25.89 -24.99 -4.49
CA LYS A 219 24.81 -25.84 -3.93
C LYS A 219 24.89 -25.96 -2.40
N SER A 220 24.78 -24.83 -1.69
CA SER A 220 24.53 -24.82 -0.24
C SER A 220 23.03 -24.89 0.04
N GLY A 221 22.60 -25.89 0.81
CA GLY A 221 21.27 -25.86 1.44
C GLY A 221 21.16 -24.72 2.48
N PRO A 222 19.96 -24.46 3.04
CA PRO A 222 19.77 -23.46 4.07
C PRO A 222 20.65 -23.76 5.31
N VAL A 223 21.45 -22.78 5.72
CA VAL A 223 22.31 -22.82 6.89
C VAL A 223 21.68 -22.00 8.01
N ALA A 224 21.69 -22.51 9.24
CA ALA A 224 21.16 -21.78 10.39
C ALA A 224 21.97 -20.49 10.69
N VAL A 225 21.26 -19.38 10.88
CA VAL A 225 21.80 -18.14 11.45
C VAL A 225 21.82 -18.32 12.97
N THR A 226 22.97 -18.05 13.61
CA THR A 226 23.12 -18.19 15.08
C THR A 226 23.31 -16.88 15.83
N ASN A 227 23.67 -15.81 15.12
CA ASN A 227 23.64 -14.45 15.63
C ASN A 227 23.48 -13.49 14.45
N HIS A 228 22.90 -12.32 14.70
CA HIS A 228 22.88 -11.23 13.74
C HIS A 228 23.13 -9.90 14.46
N THR A 229 23.93 -9.02 13.85
CA THR A 229 24.22 -7.69 14.35
C THR A 229 23.64 -6.68 13.36
N LYS A 230 22.64 -5.91 13.82
CA LYS A 230 22.00 -4.85 13.05
C LYS A 230 22.97 -3.69 12.83
N GLY A 231 23.00 -3.14 11.61
CA GLY A 231 23.79 -1.97 11.26
C GLY A 231 23.20 -0.67 11.82
N VAL A 232 23.25 -0.49 13.13
CA VAL A 232 22.85 0.77 13.80
C VAL A 232 23.74 1.90 13.32
N GLN A 233 23.14 3.02 12.88
CA GLN A 233 23.84 4.28 12.64
C GLN A 233 23.45 5.29 13.72
N ALA A 234 24.44 5.98 14.29
CA ALA A 234 24.27 6.96 15.37
C ALA A 234 25.22 8.15 15.20
N THR A 235 24.86 9.32 15.75
CA THR A 235 25.80 10.45 15.90
C THR A 235 26.54 10.38 17.23
N ILE A 236 27.68 11.07 17.35
CA ILE A 236 28.49 11.11 18.57
C ILE A 236 28.15 12.35 19.41
N GLU A 237 27.29 12.15 20.40
CA GLU A 237 26.89 13.17 21.38
C GLU A 237 28.04 13.58 22.32
N ASP A 238 28.84 12.62 22.81
CA ASP A 238 29.94 12.92 23.73
C ASP A 238 31.12 11.97 23.62
N ILE A 239 32.33 12.46 23.94
CA ILE A 239 33.57 11.67 23.95
C ILE A 239 34.34 12.02 25.21
N ARG A 240 34.70 11.01 26.02
CA ARG A 240 35.46 11.15 27.26
C ARG A 240 36.61 10.16 27.26
N ASN A 241 37.82 10.64 27.50
CA ASN A 241 38.94 9.75 27.79
C ASN A 241 38.79 9.23 29.23
N THR A 242 38.90 7.92 29.41
CA THR A 242 38.96 7.29 30.73
C THR A 242 40.42 7.02 31.11
N ALA A 243 40.70 6.11 32.05
CA ALA A 243 42.07 5.85 32.47
C ALA A 243 42.85 5.08 31.37
N GLY A 244 43.97 5.65 30.91
CA GLY A 244 44.87 5.02 29.93
C GLY A 244 44.50 5.33 28.48
N ASN A 245 44.11 4.28 27.75
CA ASN A 245 43.84 4.31 26.29
C ASN A 245 42.36 4.15 25.95
N ASP A 246 41.47 4.13 26.95
CA ASP A 246 40.06 3.76 26.77
C ASP A 246 39.16 4.98 26.71
N PHE A 247 38.26 5.00 25.72
CA PHE A 247 37.36 6.13 25.46
C PHE A 247 35.91 5.71 25.65
N GLU A 248 35.17 6.48 26.45
CA GLU A 248 33.71 6.42 26.49
C GLU A 248 33.13 7.36 25.44
N ILE A 249 32.26 6.82 24.59
CA ILE A 249 31.60 7.53 23.50
C ILE A 249 30.10 7.39 23.73
N THR A 250 29.40 8.52 23.85
CA THR A 250 27.93 8.56 23.93
C THR A 250 27.37 8.72 22.53
N LEU A 251 26.45 7.84 22.17
CA LEU A 251 25.80 7.75 20.86
C LEU A 251 24.31 8.03 21.02
N ASP A 252 23.71 8.78 20.08
CA ASP A 252 22.31 9.25 20.11
C ASP A 252 21.22 8.16 19.93
N THR A 253 21.58 6.88 20.11
CA THR A 253 20.68 5.73 20.00
C THR A 253 20.51 5.00 21.33
N ASN A 254 19.33 4.42 21.55
CA ASN A 254 19.05 3.56 22.70
C ASN A 254 19.41 2.08 22.46
N GLU A 255 19.88 1.72 21.27
CA GLU A 255 20.28 0.35 20.96
C GLU A 255 21.63 -0.02 21.62
N LEU A 256 21.63 -1.08 22.43
CA LEU A 256 22.82 -1.61 23.09
C LEU A 256 23.74 -2.33 22.10
N TYR A 257 24.92 -1.78 21.88
CA TYR A 257 25.94 -2.39 21.03
C TYR A 257 26.53 -3.66 21.69
N PRO A 258 26.63 -4.80 20.99
CA PRO A 258 27.39 -5.96 21.46
C PRO A 258 28.90 -5.67 21.50
N LYS A 259 29.68 -6.62 22.05
CA LYS A 259 31.16 -6.58 22.05
C LYS A 259 31.73 -6.98 20.67
N ASP A 260 31.35 -6.21 19.66
CA ASP A 260 31.77 -6.30 18.27
C ASP A 260 32.59 -5.06 17.88
N ASN A 261 32.97 -4.97 16.60
CA ASN A 261 33.56 -3.77 16.05
C ASN A 261 32.50 -2.69 15.75
N ILE A 262 32.93 -1.43 15.84
CA ILE A 262 32.17 -0.26 15.39
C ILE A 262 33.04 0.60 14.47
N VAL A 263 32.44 1.11 13.40
CA VAL A 263 33.13 1.87 12.35
C VAL A 263 32.67 3.32 12.38
N PHE A 264 33.60 4.25 12.55
CA PHE A 264 33.31 5.69 12.54
C PHE A 264 33.61 6.30 11.16
N PHE A 265 32.65 7.04 10.62
CA PHE A 265 32.70 7.68 9.30
C PHE A 265 32.89 9.18 9.44
N TYR A 266 33.83 9.76 8.68
CA TYR A 266 33.99 11.22 8.63
C TYR A 266 32.89 11.86 7.77
N ARG A 267 32.16 12.83 8.33
CA ARG A 267 31.05 13.53 7.64
C ARG A 267 31.44 14.29 6.38
N GLU A 268 32.71 14.69 6.28
CA GLU A 268 33.29 15.39 5.12
C GLU A 268 33.82 14.41 4.05
N ASP A 269 34.10 13.16 4.40
CA ASP A 269 34.68 12.14 3.52
C ASP A 269 34.30 10.74 4.02
N ILE A 270 33.18 10.21 3.54
CA ILE A 270 32.66 8.89 3.94
C ILE A 270 33.51 7.72 3.44
N SER A 271 34.54 7.96 2.60
CA SER A 271 35.52 6.93 2.23
C SER A 271 36.56 6.70 3.33
N ARG A 272 36.66 7.62 4.30
CA ARG A 272 37.50 7.45 5.48
C ARG A 272 36.70 6.87 6.62
N THR A 273 37.13 5.69 7.05
CA THR A 273 36.59 4.95 8.19
C THR A 273 37.68 4.67 9.21
N VAL A 274 37.30 4.58 10.48
CA VAL A 274 38.16 4.08 11.56
C VAL A 274 37.38 3.08 12.39
N GLU A 275 37.91 1.87 12.53
CA GLU A 275 37.25 0.73 13.18
C GLU A 275 37.85 0.47 14.58
N PHE A 276 37.00 0.20 15.58
CA PHE A 276 37.41 -0.09 16.94
C PHE A 276 36.60 -1.24 17.55
N ASN A 277 37.25 -2.07 18.36
CA ASN A 277 36.59 -3.10 19.17
C ASN A 277 35.88 -2.46 20.38
N ILE A 278 34.60 -2.80 20.60
CA ILE A 278 33.85 -2.39 21.79
C ILE A 278 34.20 -3.29 22.97
N LYS A 279 34.80 -2.70 24.02
CA LYS A 279 35.10 -3.36 25.30
C LYS A 279 33.85 -3.54 26.17
N ALA A 280 32.99 -2.52 26.19
CA ALA A 280 31.77 -2.47 27.00
C ALA A 280 30.73 -1.53 26.36
N SER A 281 29.46 -1.73 26.71
CA SER A 281 28.31 -0.96 26.20
C SER A 281 27.27 -0.86 27.32
N ARG A 282 26.63 0.31 27.49
CA ARG A 282 25.58 0.54 28.50
C ARG A 282 24.63 1.66 28.10
N SER A 283 23.35 1.53 28.44
CA SER A 283 22.34 2.57 28.23
C SER A 283 22.55 3.75 29.20
N SER A 284 22.09 4.93 28.78
CA SER A 284 22.12 6.18 29.54
C SER A 284 20.88 7.02 29.16
N PRO A 285 20.41 7.97 29.99
CA PRO A 285 19.33 8.90 29.62
C PRO A 285 19.64 9.81 28.41
N LYS A 286 20.84 9.71 27.81
CA LYS A 286 21.29 10.42 26.60
C LYS A 286 21.62 9.48 25.43
N GLY A 287 21.06 8.26 25.42
CA GLY A 287 21.42 7.22 24.45
C GLY A 287 22.45 6.24 25.01
N THR A 288 23.30 5.66 24.17
CA THR A 288 24.15 4.52 24.55
C THR A 288 25.61 4.92 24.68
N ILE A 289 26.23 4.55 25.80
CA ILE A 289 27.65 4.75 26.07
C ILE A 289 28.39 3.46 25.73
N ILE A 290 29.27 3.51 24.73
CA ILE A 290 30.24 2.45 24.45
C ILE A 290 31.61 2.83 25.01
N THR A 291 32.39 1.82 25.39
CA THR A 291 33.81 1.95 25.74
C THR A 291 34.65 1.21 24.70
N ILE A 292 35.62 1.91 24.09
CA ILE A 292 36.56 1.36 23.11
C ILE A 292 38.01 1.59 23.58
N ASN A 293 38.99 0.99 22.89
CA ASN A 293 40.41 1.31 23.06
C ASN A 293 40.93 2.08 21.84
N ASN A 294 41.53 3.27 22.04
CA ASN A 294 42.19 4.03 20.97
C ASN A 294 43.58 4.52 21.43
N PRO A 295 44.66 3.74 21.16
CA PRO A 295 46.02 4.11 21.54
C PRO A 295 46.59 5.29 20.72
N ASP A 296 46.07 5.53 19.51
CA ASP A 296 46.53 6.59 18.61
C ASP A 296 46.09 7.98 19.09
N GLN A 297 44.94 8.03 19.76
CA GLN A 297 44.40 9.20 20.45
C GLN A 297 44.98 9.39 21.86
N GLN A 298 46.15 8.80 22.18
CA GLN A 298 46.89 9.15 23.41
C GLN A 298 47.26 10.65 23.45
N ARG A 299 46.78 11.36 24.48
CA ARG A 299 47.30 12.68 24.86
C ARG A 299 48.78 12.56 25.27
N ILE A 300 49.67 13.28 24.59
CA ILE A 300 51.06 13.42 25.05
C ILE A 300 51.08 14.40 26.23
N ASN A 301 51.53 13.96 27.40
CA ASN A 301 51.58 14.77 28.61
C ASN A 301 52.99 14.68 29.27
N PRO A 302 53.63 15.81 29.62
CA PRO A 302 53.24 17.19 29.29
C PRO A 302 53.25 17.46 27.76
N CYS A 303 52.72 18.61 27.34
CA CYS A 303 52.91 19.09 25.98
C CYS A 303 54.41 19.14 25.63
N PRO A 304 54.88 18.50 24.55
CA PRO A 304 56.30 18.46 24.23
C PRO A 304 56.90 19.83 23.89
N ALA A 305 56.11 20.83 23.48
CA ALA A 305 56.56 22.19 23.22
C ALA A 305 56.61 23.06 24.49
N CYS A 306 55.48 23.46 25.07
CA CYS A 306 55.44 24.35 26.25
C CYS A 306 55.85 23.68 27.58
N LYS A 307 55.99 22.34 27.62
CA LYS A 307 56.10 21.50 28.84
C LYS A 307 54.93 21.64 29.84
N CYS A 308 53.89 22.36 29.46
CA CYS A 308 52.71 22.62 30.27
C CYS A 308 51.66 21.50 30.16
N GLN A 309 50.80 21.38 31.19
CA GLN A 309 49.77 20.33 31.30
C GLN A 309 48.35 20.84 31.02
N SER A 310 48.21 22.08 30.56
CA SER A 310 46.93 22.73 30.27
C SER A 310 46.51 22.47 28.82
N PHE A 311 45.40 21.75 28.65
CA PHE A 311 44.83 21.36 27.36
C PHE A 311 43.31 21.61 27.36
N GLU A 312 42.75 21.72 26.17
CA GLU A 312 41.32 21.72 25.90
C GLU A 312 41.00 20.84 24.69
N ALA A 313 39.78 20.32 24.64
CA ALA A 313 39.23 19.70 23.45
C ALA A 313 38.46 20.77 22.67
N SER A 314 38.74 20.91 21.38
CA SER A 314 37.82 21.54 20.43
C SER A 314 37.30 20.51 19.44
N GLU A 315 36.21 20.82 18.74
CA GLU A 315 35.49 19.89 17.85
C GLU A 315 36.39 19.25 16.78
N SER A 316 37.41 19.98 16.31
CA SER A 316 38.39 19.51 15.32
C SER A 316 39.69 18.98 15.93
N LYS A 317 39.96 19.24 17.21
CA LYS A 317 41.26 19.07 17.87
C LYS A 317 41.09 18.61 19.34
N PRO A 318 41.08 17.29 19.64
CA PRO A 318 40.76 16.79 20.98
C PRO A 318 41.82 17.08 22.05
N TYR A 319 43.05 17.44 21.66
CA TYR A 319 44.14 17.81 22.57
C TYR A 319 44.85 19.09 22.11
N LEU A 320 44.11 20.19 22.06
CA LEU A 320 44.66 21.52 21.84
C LEU A 320 45.38 21.98 23.10
N CYS A 321 46.66 22.33 23.02
CA CYS A 321 47.39 22.84 24.17
C CYS A 321 47.10 24.33 24.37
N LYS A 322 46.62 24.73 25.57
CA LYS A 322 46.12 26.11 25.79
C LYS A 322 47.18 27.20 25.62
N HIS A 323 48.46 26.90 25.87
CA HIS A 323 49.54 27.91 25.83
C HIS A 323 50.21 28.05 24.45
N CYS A 324 50.07 27.05 23.57
CA CYS A 324 50.80 27.03 22.30
C CYS A 324 49.96 26.60 21.08
N THR A 325 48.64 26.43 21.28
CA THR A 325 47.58 26.34 20.25
C THR A 325 47.75 25.29 19.14
N HIS A 326 48.66 24.33 19.33
CA HIS A 326 48.82 23.15 18.49
C HIS A 326 48.42 21.86 19.23
N THR A 327 48.44 20.73 18.50
CA THR A 327 47.83 19.46 18.94
C THR A 327 48.86 18.37 19.20
N HIS A 328 48.57 17.52 20.19
CA HIS A 328 49.44 16.41 20.57
C HIS A 328 48.68 15.10 20.84
N SER A 329 48.43 14.33 19.79
CA SER A 329 48.49 12.87 19.88
C SER A 329 49.63 12.36 19.00
N LYS A 330 49.97 11.07 19.14
CA LYS A 330 51.09 10.45 18.43
C LYS A 330 50.83 10.22 16.94
N ILE A 331 49.58 10.00 16.54
CA ILE A 331 49.21 9.63 15.16
C ILE A 331 47.98 10.43 14.74
N SER A 332 48.12 11.24 13.69
CA SER A 332 47.12 12.25 13.30
C SER A 332 45.92 11.73 12.50
N LYS A 333 45.86 10.43 12.20
CA LYS A 333 44.94 9.84 11.21
C LYS A 333 43.68 9.21 11.81
N ASN A 334 43.74 8.70 13.06
CA ASN A 334 42.71 7.84 13.65
C ASN A 334 41.93 8.54 14.79
N PHE A 335 41.59 9.82 14.58
CA PHE A 335 40.88 10.64 15.58
C PHE A 335 39.37 10.43 15.54
N ILE A 336 38.79 10.20 16.70
CA ILE A 336 37.34 10.21 16.91
C ILE A 336 36.88 11.63 17.30
N ARG A 337 35.79 12.10 16.69
CA ARG A 337 35.27 13.47 16.81
C ARG A 337 33.73 13.49 16.81
N LYS A 338 33.12 14.46 17.50
CA LYS A 338 31.65 14.61 17.57
C LYS A 338 30.97 14.80 16.20
N ASN A 339 31.72 15.26 15.18
CA ASN A 339 31.21 15.41 13.81
C ASN A 339 31.22 14.12 12.96
N GLN A 340 31.56 12.96 13.54
CA GLN A 340 31.46 11.66 12.88
C GLN A 340 30.13 10.95 13.17
N TYR A 341 29.82 9.98 12.31
CA TYR A 341 28.75 9.01 12.55
C TYR A 341 29.36 7.66 12.88
N ALA A 342 28.85 7.01 13.91
CA ALA A 342 29.16 5.62 14.22
C ALA A 342 28.21 4.72 13.43
N LYS A 343 28.73 3.62 12.87
CA LYS A 343 27.92 2.58 12.22
C LYS A 343 28.39 1.20 12.68
N MET A 344 27.46 0.32 13.00
CA MET A 344 27.75 -1.12 13.02
C MET A 344 27.67 -1.71 11.61
N GLU A 345 28.42 -2.78 11.36
CA GLU A 345 28.27 -3.57 10.14
C GLU A 345 27.07 -4.53 10.27
N ASN A 346 26.19 -4.51 9.27
CA ASN A 346 25.11 -5.48 9.08
C ASN A 346 25.73 -6.88 8.92
N SER A 347 25.77 -7.69 9.96
CA SER A 347 26.50 -8.97 9.91
C SER A 347 25.73 -10.15 10.49
N LEU A 348 26.00 -11.34 9.95
CA LEU A 348 25.32 -12.60 10.24
C LEU A 348 26.34 -13.69 10.56
N VAL A 349 26.12 -14.45 11.63
CA VAL A 349 26.98 -15.57 12.01
C VAL A 349 26.32 -16.91 11.68
N LEU A 350 26.80 -17.54 10.61
CA LEU A 350 26.25 -18.76 10.01
C LEU A 350 26.98 -20.02 10.53
N ASN A 351 26.24 -21.10 10.76
CA ASN A 351 26.78 -22.42 11.14
C ASN A 351 27.37 -23.19 9.93
N THR A 352 28.36 -22.60 9.25
CA THR A 352 29.15 -23.25 8.18
C THR A 352 30.54 -22.64 8.09
N ASN A 353 31.49 -23.35 7.46
CA ASN A 353 32.78 -22.80 7.00
C ASN A 353 32.91 -22.74 5.46
N LYS A 354 31.82 -23.00 4.72
CA LYS A 354 31.77 -23.14 3.24
C LYS A 354 30.50 -22.51 2.65
N GLY A 355 30.57 -22.12 1.38
CA GLY A 355 29.42 -21.77 0.54
C GLY A 355 29.12 -20.27 0.41
N PHE A 356 29.90 -19.40 1.04
CA PHE A 356 29.69 -17.96 1.06
C PHE A 356 31.02 -17.23 0.82
N ASP A 357 31.05 -16.37 -0.20
CA ASP A 357 32.21 -15.60 -0.64
C ASP A 357 31.76 -14.16 -0.95
N VAL A 358 32.69 -13.20 -0.93
CA VAL A 358 32.37 -11.78 -1.13
C VAL A 358 31.75 -11.55 -2.51
N GLY A 359 30.62 -10.84 -2.55
CA GLY A 359 29.85 -10.58 -3.76
C GLY A 359 28.73 -11.59 -4.05
N HIS A 360 28.67 -12.74 -3.37
CA HIS A 360 27.49 -13.62 -3.43
C HIS A 360 26.24 -12.93 -2.88
N PHE A 361 25.07 -13.32 -3.36
CA PHE A 361 23.79 -12.98 -2.75
C PHE A 361 23.38 -14.07 -1.75
N VAL A 362 22.84 -13.65 -0.62
CA VAL A 362 22.31 -14.53 0.42
C VAL A 362 20.82 -14.28 0.54
N LYS A 363 20.04 -15.34 0.34
CA LYS A 363 18.61 -15.39 0.62
C LYS A 363 18.43 -15.70 2.11
N LEU A 364 17.94 -14.72 2.85
CA LEU A 364 17.64 -14.80 4.29
C LEU A 364 16.17 -15.07 4.51
N THR A 365 15.84 -16.05 5.36
CA THR A 365 14.45 -16.39 5.68
C THR A 365 14.12 -16.05 7.13
N ALA A 366 13.07 -15.25 7.32
CA ALA A 366 12.62 -14.76 8.62
C ALA A 366 11.93 -15.85 9.47
N LYS A 367 11.99 -15.70 10.79
CA LYS A 367 11.36 -16.59 11.80
C LYS A 367 9.83 -16.54 11.78
N GLU A 368 9.28 -15.35 11.53
CA GLU A 368 7.85 -15.13 11.39
C GLU A 368 7.54 -14.71 9.95
N GLY A 369 6.58 -15.40 9.35
CA GLY A 369 6.13 -15.13 7.99
C GLY A 369 5.37 -13.81 7.88
N LYS A 370 6.09 -12.73 7.53
CA LYS A 370 5.48 -11.44 7.17
C LYS A 370 5.00 -11.47 5.72
N THR A 371 3.85 -10.86 5.45
CA THR A 371 3.33 -10.62 4.09
C THR A 371 2.92 -9.17 3.98
N GLU A 372 3.47 -8.48 3.00
CA GLU A 372 3.03 -7.13 2.66
C GLU A 372 1.78 -7.21 1.80
N ILE A 373 0.76 -6.43 2.12
CA ILE A 373 -0.50 -6.36 1.37
C ILE A 373 -0.77 -4.93 0.93
N GLY A 374 -1.24 -4.79 -0.31
CA GLY A 374 -1.94 -3.60 -0.77
C GLY A 374 -3.32 -3.94 -1.35
N ASN A 375 -4.22 -2.97 -1.32
CA ASN A 375 -5.58 -3.06 -1.87
C ASN A 375 -5.78 -1.83 -2.76
N TYR A 376 -5.86 -2.04 -4.08
CA TYR A 376 -5.62 -1.03 -5.10
C TYR A 376 -6.89 -0.76 -5.91
N ALA A 377 -7.44 0.45 -5.87
CA ALA A 377 -8.47 0.88 -6.83
C ALA A 377 -7.82 1.17 -8.17
N LEU A 378 -8.34 0.51 -9.20
CA LEU A 378 -7.83 0.57 -10.57
C LEU A 378 -8.70 1.51 -11.40
N VAL A 379 -8.17 2.69 -11.73
CA VAL A 379 -8.90 3.78 -12.38
C VAL A 379 -8.38 4.02 -13.79
N CYS A 380 -9.27 4.14 -14.77
CA CYS A 380 -8.89 4.46 -16.14
C CYS A 380 -9.89 5.40 -16.86
N LYS A 381 -9.33 6.39 -17.57
CA LYS A 381 -10.05 7.23 -18.53
C LYS A 381 -10.37 6.42 -19.80
N GLY A 382 -11.65 6.32 -20.14
CA GLY A 382 -12.09 5.69 -21.40
C GLY A 382 -11.78 6.54 -22.64
N GLY A 383 -11.70 5.87 -23.79
CA GLY A 383 -11.25 6.44 -25.06
C GLY A 383 -9.73 6.32 -25.24
N PRO A 384 -9.23 6.48 -26.49
CA PRO A 384 -7.81 6.31 -26.80
C PRO A 384 -6.94 7.35 -26.08
N LYS A 385 -5.63 7.14 -26.03
CA LYS A 385 -4.73 8.20 -25.56
C LYS A 385 -4.85 9.40 -26.48
N GLN A 386 -4.96 10.60 -25.90
CA GLN A 386 -4.75 11.83 -26.65
C GLN A 386 -3.24 12.03 -26.77
N GLU A 387 -2.76 12.20 -28.00
CA GLU A 387 -1.32 12.29 -28.27
C GLU A 387 -0.75 13.61 -27.73
N ASP A 388 -1.54 14.69 -27.82
CA ASP A 388 -1.20 16.05 -27.37
C ASP A 388 -1.31 16.28 -25.85
N THR A 389 -1.54 15.25 -25.01
CA THR A 389 -1.69 15.43 -23.55
C THR A 389 -0.75 14.57 -22.71
N ASP A 390 -0.13 15.24 -21.74
CA ASP A 390 0.61 14.65 -20.61
C ASP A 390 -0.32 14.20 -19.47
N GLU A 391 -1.64 14.38 -19.58
CA GLU A 391 -2.60 13.93 -18.57
C GLU A 391 -2.56 12.39 -18.42
N PRO A 392 -2.29 11.85 -17.21
CA PRO A 392 -2.33 10.41 -16.99
C PRO A 392 -3.76 9.88 -17.17
N GLN A 393 -3.95 8.95 -18.12
CA GLN A 393 -5.23 8.27 -18.35
C GLN A 393 -5.47 7.09 -17.40
N GLN A 394 -4.54 6.79 -16.50
CA GLN A 394 -4.60 5.66 -15.57
C GLN A 394 -4.12 6.10 -14.19
N PHE A 395 -4.84 5.69 -13.15
CA PHE A 395 -4.45 5.96 -11.76
C PHE A 395 -4.57 4.69 -10.93
N VAL A 396 -3.60 4.49 -10.03
CA VAL A 396 -3.62 3.45 -9.01
C VAL A 396 -3.67 4.14 -7.66
N ILE A 397 -4.83 4.03 -7.00
CA ILE A 397 -5.05 4.53 -5.65
C ILE A 397 -4.94 3.34 -4.71
N TYR A 398 -3.99 3.32 -3.78
CA TYR A 398 -3.92 2.26 -2.76
C TYR A 398 -4.71 2.67 -1.51
N LYS A 399 -5.29 1.69 -0.83
CA LYS A 399 -5.98 1.82 0.46
C LYS A 399 -4.94 2.12 1.54
N GLU A 400 -5.12 3.20 2.29
CA GLU A 400 -4.16 3.61 3.32
C GLU A 400 -4.42 2.98 4.69
N TYR A 401 -5.63 2.49 4.97
CA TYR A 401 -5.96 1.82 6.23
C TYR A 401 -6.44 0.38 5.99
N ILE A 402 -5.65 -0.62 6.39
CA ILE A 402 -5.96 -2.04 6.09
C ILE A 402 -6.98 -2.64 7.06
N SER A 403 -8.03 -3.25 6.50
CA SER A 403 -9.15 -3.79 7.29
C SER A 403 -9.08 -5.30 7.45
N GLY A 404 -9.58 -5.80 8.59
CA GLY A 404 -9.67 -7.23 8.88
C GLY A 404 -10.75 -8.00 8.11
N ILE A 405 -11.43 -7.39 7.13
CA ILE A 405 -12.30 -8.08 6.16
C ILE A 405 -11.65 -8.23 4.77
N ASP A 406 -10.48 -7.62 4.55
CA ASP A 406 -9.69 -7.74 3.32
C ASP A 406 -9.18 -9.19 3.12
N PHE A 407 -9.18 -10.02 4.16
CA PHE A 407 -8.45 -11.30 4.23
C PHE A 407 -9.31 -12.54 4.52
N LEU A 408 -8.73 -13.71 4.25
CA LEU A 408 -9.07 -14.96 4.92
C LEU A 408 -8.29 -15.02 6.24
N ARG A 409 -8.98 -15.18 7.36
CA ARG A 409 -8.36 -15.22 8.69
C ARG A 409 -9.29 -15.87 9.72
N ASP A 410 -8.68 -16.35 10.80
CA ASP A 410 -9.37 -16.49 12.07
C ASP A 410 -9.95 -15.13 12.51
N LYS A 411 -11.21 -15.15 12.97
CA LYS A 411 -11.96 -13.98 13.42
C LYS A 411 -11.86 -13.74 14.93
N GLU A 412 -11.49 -14.76 15.71
CA GLU A 412 -11.35 -14.68 17.16
C GLU A 412 -10.10 -13.86 17.53
N LYS A 413 -9.05 -13.92 16.70
CA LYS A 413 -7.92 -12.97 16.70
C LYS A 413 -8.41 -11.53 16.43
N TYR A 414 -8.13 -10.61 17.36
CA TYR A 414 -8.55 -9.20 17.30
C TYR A 414 -7.63 -8.35 16.41
N TRP A 415 -8.15 -7.84 15.28
CA TRP A 415 -7.38 -7.14 14.23
C TRP A 415 -6.69 -5.82 14.65
N GLY A 416 -7.03 -5.25 15.81
CA GLY A 416 -6.57 -3.92 16.21
C GLY A 416 -5.10 -3.83 16.63
N THR A 417 -4.47 -4.94 17.05
CA THR A 417 -3.06 -4.94 17.48
C THR A 417 -2.14 -5.55 16.42
N SER A 418 -0.90 -5.06 16.37
CA SER A 418 0.15 -5.52 15.44
C SER A 418 0.31 -7.04 15.42
N THR A 419 0.40 -7.64 16.60
CA THR A 419 0.64 -9.08 16.82
C THR A 419 -0.47 -9.99 16.31
N ASN A 420 -1.70 -9.47 16.19
CA ASN A 420 -2.91 -10.24 15.94
C ASN A 420 -3.42 -10.12 14.49
N ARG A 421 -2.75 -9.33 13.64
CA ARG A 421 -3.06 -9.24 12.20
C ARG A 421 -2.50 -10.43 11.43
N ARG A 422 -2.98 -11.62 11.79
CA ARG A 422 -2.55 -12.90 11.21
C ARG A 422 -3.60 -13.45 10.26
N ILE A 423 -3.17 -13.94 9.09
CA ILE A 423 -4.03 -14.36 7.98
C ILE A 423 -3.63 -15.72 7.41
N GLU A 424 -4.59 -16.34 6.73
CA GLU A 424 -4.38 -17.56 5.94
C GLU A 424 -3.98 -17.17 4.50
N ILE A 425 -2.70 -17.38 4.14
CA ILE A 425 -2.14 -17.11 2.81
C ILE A 425 -0.87 -17.95 2.57
N HIS A 426 -0.54 -18.27 1.32
CA HIS A 426 0.60 -19.12 0.91
C HIS A 426 0.62 -20.52 1.56
N GLY A 427 -0.57 -21.07 1.87
CA GLY A 427 -0.71 -22.34 2.59
C GLY A 427 -0.29 -22.30 4.07
N GLN A 428 -0.17 -21.12 4.68
CA GLN A 428 0.10 -20.92 6.11
C GLN A 428 -1.05 -20.11 6.73
N ASP A 429 -1.44 -20.42 7.97
CA ASP A 429 -2.64 -19.93 8.66
C ASP A 429 -2.40 -18.74 9.63
N ASP A 430 -1.13 -18.43 9.92
CA ASP A 430 -0.75 -17.48 10.99
C ASP A 430 0.21 -16.36 10.50
N ARG A 431 0.13 -15.97 9.22
CA ARG A 431 1.07 -14.99 8.63
C ARG A 431 0.75 -13.55 8.99
N ILE A 432 1.74 -12.79 9.45
CA ILE A 432 1.57 -11.39 9.85
C ILE A 432 1.39 -10.51 8.61
N VAL A 433 0.29 -9.76 8.55
CA VAL A 433 0.05 -8.72 7.55
C VAL A 433 0.75 -7.43 7.95
N ILE A 434 1.64 -6.95 7.08
CA ILE A 434 2.08 -5.56 7.04
C ILE A 434 1.43 -4.86 5.83
N PRO A 435 1.12 -3.56 5.91
CA PRO A 435 0.62 -2.80 4.77
C PRO A 435 1.76 -2.40 3.84
N THR A 436 1.43 -2.02 2.61
CA THR A 436 2.39 -1.47 1.63
C THR A 436 3.16 -0.26 2.20
N GLU A 437 4.47 -0.16 1.92
CA GLU A 437 5.25 1.04 2.30
C GLU A 437 4.56 2.30 1.74
N GLY A 438 4.42 3.33 2.58
CA GLY A 438 3.65 4.53 2.28
C GLY A 438 2.24 4.52 2.86
N SER A 439 1.66 3.37 3.21
CA SER A 439 0.35 3.32 3.89
C SER A 439 0.33 4.18 5.18
N ARG A 440 -0.78 4.86 5.49
CA ARG A 440 -0.98 5.55 6.79
C ARG A 440 -1.27 4.58 7.94
N ASP A 441 -1.46 3.30 7.70
CA ASP A 441 -1.68 2.31 8.74
C ASP A 441 -0.49 2.23 9.73
N GLN A 442 -0.80 1.91 10.98
CA GLN A 442 0.16 1.85 12.09
C GLN A 442 1.34 0.87 11.89
N LEU A 443 1.22 -0.13 11.00
CA LEU A 443 2.29 -1.12 10.74
C LEU A 443 3.09 -0.83 9.47
N SER A 444 2.81 0.29 8.78
CA SER A 444 3.59 0.70 7.61
C SER A 444 5.01 1.06 8.03
N ALA A 445 6.00 0.43 7.38
CA ALA A 445 7.43 0.68 7.62
C ALA A 445 7.80 2.17 7.46
N LYS A 446 6.98 2.93 6.71
CA LYS A 446 7.11 4.38 6.52
C LYS A 446 5.76 4.94 6.08
N ARG A 447 5.11 5.69 6.98
CA ARG A 447 3.77 6.25 6.74
C ARG A 447 3.85 7.48 5.83
N ASN A 448 3.10 7.51 4.72
CA ASN A 448 2.89 8.74 3.95
C ASN A 448 1.91 9.65 4.69
N VAL A 449 2.41 10.40 5.67
CA VAL A 449 1.65 11.46 6.32
C VAL A 449 1.70 12.70 5.43
N PRO A 450 0.57 13.18 4.85
CA PRO A 450 0.59 14.36 3.98
C PRO A 450 1.13 15.59 4.72
N GLY A 451 1.67 16.55 3.97
CA GLY A 451 2.39 17.70 4.55
C GLY A 451 3.83 17.40 4.96
N THR A 452 4.19 16.14 5.23
CA THR A 452 5.58 15.74 5.53
C THR A 452 6.50 16.06 4.36
N LYS A 453 7.63 16.69 4.65
CA LYS A 453 8.72 16.95 3.70
C LYS A 453 9.65 15.74 3.66
N THR A 454 9.78 15.14 2.48
CA THR A 454 10.79 14.13 2.18
C THR A 454 11.86 14.75 1.27
N THR A 455 13.06 14.17 1.22
CA THR A 455 14.10 14.63 0.28
C THR A 455 14.64 13.47 -0.53
N TYR A 456 14.68 13.63 -1.85
CA TYR A 456 15.19 12.65 -2.80
C TYR A 456 16.33 13.27 -3.62
N ILE A 457 17.16 12.42 -4.20
CA ILE A 457 18.14 12.83 -5.22
C ILE A 457 17.47 12.62 -6.58
N ASP A 458 17.47 13.65 -7.43
CA ASP A 458 16.94 13.54 -8.79
C ASP A 458 17.97 12.95 -9.77
N LYS A 459 17.53 12.74 -11.01
CA LYS A 459 18.37 12.23 -12.11
C LYS A 459 19.61 13.11 -12.43
N ASP A 460 19.64 14.36 -11.98
CA ASP A 460 20.75 15.30 -12.19
C ASP A 460 21.68 15.35 -10.96
N GLY A 461 21.51 14.42 -9.99
CA GLY A 461 22.25 14.36 -8.74
C GLY A 461 21.84 15.40 -7.69
N LYS A 462 20.76 16.17 -7.93
CA LYS A 462 20.37 17.29 -7.07
C LYS A 462 19.39 16.83 -6.00
N LYS A 463 19.65 17.23 -4.75
CA LYS A 463 18.73 17.02 -3.64
C LYS A 463 17.50 17.91 -3.80
N LYS A 464 16.34 17.31 -4.10
CA LYS A 464 15.03 17.96 -4.15
C LYS A 464 14.20 17.61 -2.92
N GLU A 465 13.38 18.54 -2.48
CA GLU A 465 12.36 18.31 -1.47
C GLU A 465 11.02 17.94 -2.13
N HIS A 466 10.30 16.99 -1.57
CA HIS A 466 8.95 16.62 -1.97
C HIS A 466 8.04 16.58 -0.74
N ARG A 467 7.00 17.42 -0.74
CA ARG A 467 5.92 17.41 0.24
C ARG A 467 4.91 16.32 -0.14
N ILE A 468 4.76 15.32 0.72
CA ILE A 468 3.74 14.26 0.57
C ILE A 468 2.35 14.91 0.51
N SER A 469 1.51 14.45 -0.42
CA SER A 469 0.20 15.04 -0.69
C SER A 469 -0.78 13.98 -1.21
N GLU A 470 -2.07 14.15 -0.96
CA GLU A 470 -3.11 13.33 -1.58
C GLU A 470 -3.32 13.65 -3.07
N ILE A 471 -2.73 14.73 -3.59
CA ILE A 471 -2.83 15.10 -5.01
C ILE A 471 -1.90 14.22 -5.87
N ASN A 472 -2.46 13.15 -6.44
CA ASN A 472 -1.78 12.26 -7.39
C ASN A 472 -1.72 12.91 -8.78
N LYS A 473 -0.51 13.31 -9.19
CA LYS A 473 -0.22 14.02 -10.44
C LYS A 473 0.33 13.14 -11.57
N VAL A 474 0.65 11.87 -11.28
CA VAL A 474 1.45 10.99 -12.17
C VAL A 474 0.79 9.63 -12.42
N GLY A 475 -0.45 9.42 -11.96
CA GLY A 475 -1.15 8.14 -12.01
C GLY A 475 -0.75 7.19 -10.88
N TYR A 476 0.55 7.01 -10.67
CA TYR A 476 1.13 6.01 -9.77
C TYR A 476 1.78 6.68 -8.55
N GLY A 477 1.18 6.52 -7.37
CA GLY A 477 1.72 7.16 -6.16
C GLY A 477 0.76 7.31 -4.98
N GLY A 478 -0.38 6.60 -4.95
CA GLY A 478 -1.20 6.45 -3.75
C GLY A 478 -2.19 7.58 -3.43
N GLY A 479 -1.86 8.82 -3.77
CA GLY A 479 -2.70 9.98 -3.49
C GLY A 479 -4.13 9.80 -4.03
N SER A 480 -5.10 10.05 -3.16
CA SER A 480 -6.53 9.78 -3.36
C SER A 480 -7.21 10.78 -4.31
N VAL A 481 -6.58 11.93 -4.55
CA VAL A 481 -7.15 13.04 -5.32
C VAL A 481 -6.44 13.16 -6.66
N PHE A 482 -7.19 13.11 -7.75
CA PHE A 482 -6.66 13.18 -9.11
C PHE A 482 -7.56 14.03 -10.01
N SER A 483 -7.05 14.48 -11.15
CA SER A 483 -7.81 15.28 -12.12
C SER A 483 -7.79 14.64 -13.50
N ILE A 484 -8.93 14.69 -14.18
CA ILE A 484 -9.11 14.28 -15.59
C ILE A 484 -10.15 15.22 -16.21
N ASP A 485 -9.92 15.76 -17.41
CA ASP A 485 -10.91 16.57 -18.14
C ASP A 485 -11.47 17.80 -17.35
N ASP A 486 -10.60 18.54 -16.66
CA ASP A 486 -10.98 19.64 -15.75
C ASP A 486 -11.97 19.22 -14.64
N ILE A 487 -11.95 17.96 -14.21
CA ILE A 487 -12.71 17.45 -13.06
C ILE A 487 -11.76 16.80 -12.06
N THR A 488 -11.76 17.34 -10.85
CA THR A 488 -11.07 16.75 -9.70
C THR A 488 -11.94 15.66 -9.08
N PHE A 489 -11.39 14.47 -8.96
CA PHE A 489 -11.95 13.34 -8.26
C PHE A 489 -11.23 13.15 -6.92
N GLY A 490 -11.96 12.66 -5.92
CA GLY A 490 -11.39 12.01 -4.74
C GLY A 490 -11.86 10.56 -4.74
N LEU A 491 -11.02 9.62 -4.30
CA LEU A 491 -11.38 8.21 -4.21
C LEU A 491 -10.87 7.60 -2.89
N GLU A 492 -11.79 7.16 -2.04
CA GLU A 492 -11.50 6.50 -0.76
C GLU A 492 -11.94 5.03 -0.80
N ILE A 493 -11.04 4.10 -0.45
CA ILE A 493 -11.35 2.67 -0.45
C ILE A 493 -11.85 2.24 0.94
N CYS A 494 -13.18 2.15 1.07
CA CYS A 494 -13.92 1.61 2.23
C CYS A 494 -13.48 2.13 3.60
N LEU A 495 -12.45 1.53 4.20
CA LEU A 495 -11.94 1.92 5.51
C LEU A 495 -11.23 3.29 5.48
N ASP A 496 -10.64 3.67 4.34
CA ASP A 496 -10.09 5.02 4.13
C ASP A 496 -11.15 6.11 4.31
N HIS A 497 -12.41 5.82 3.93
CA HIS A 497 -13.52 6.74 4.10
C HIS A 497 -13.90 6.92 5.57
N ALA A 498 -13.96 5.82 6.34
CA ALA A 498 -14.25 5.87 7.77
C ALA A 498 -13.11 6.43 8.65
N TYR A 499 -11.89 6.53 8.10
CA TYR A 499 -10.78 7.31 8.67
C TYR A 499 -10.62 8.69 8.02
N ASP A 500 -11.68 9.20 7.37
CA ASP A 500 -11.76 10.58 6.88
C ASP A 500 -10.58 11.01 5.97
N ARG A 501 -9.92 10.08 5.26
CA ARG A 501 -8.57 10.26 4.68
C ARG A 501 -8.38 11.55 3.87
N ILE A 502 -9.32 11.86 2.97
CA ILE A 502 -9.33 13.08 2.13
C ILE A 502 -9.90 14.28 2.91
N TRP A 503 -10.78 14.05 3.90
CA TRP A 503 -11.27 15.11 4.77
C TRP A 503 -10.20 15.66 5.70
N GLU A 504 -9.39 14.80 6.33
CA GLU A 504 -8.18 15.19 7.07
C GLU A 504 -7.26 16.06 6.20
N PHE A 505 -6.96 15.63 4.97
CA PHE A 505 -6.05 16.35 4.06
C PHE A 505 -6.50 17.81 3.78
N TYR A 506 -7.80 18.08 3.69
CA TYR A 506 -8.33 19.41 3.36
C TYR A 506 -8.75 20.26 4.57
N ASN A 507 -8.89 19.70 5.77
CA ASN A 507 -9.51 20.36 6.91
C ASN A 507 -8.64 20.23 8.17
N ASP A 508 -8.65 21.27 9.00
CA ASP A 508 -8.00 21.24 10.30
C ASP A 508 -8.78 20.26 11.21
N HIS A 509 -8.08 19.34 11.88
CA HIS A 509 -8.67 18.19 12.56
C HIS A 509 -7.96 17.85 13.88
N THR A 510 -8.43 16.79 14.55
CA THR A 510 -7.79 16.21 15.73
C THR A 510 -7.43 14.77 15.42
N ASP A 511 -6.18 14.37 15.68
CA ASP A 511 -5.73 13.01 15.41
C ASP A 511 -6.18 12.00 16.50
N GLN A 512 -5.85 10.73 16.29
CA GLN A 512 -6.18 9.62 17.19
C GLN A 512 -5.54 9.73 18.59
N THR A 513 -4.60 10.66 18.80
CA THR A 513 -3.95 10.95 20.08
C THR A 513 -4.51 12.19 20.78
N GLY A 514 -5.49 12.87 20.16
CA GLY A 514 -6.08 14.11 20.69
C GLY A 514 -5.32 15.39 20.29
N ASN A 515 -4.29 15.29 19.45
CA ASN A 515 -3.51 16.45 19.02
C ASN A 515 -4.19 17.18 17.85
N ALA A 516 -4.15 18.51 17.86
CA ALA A 516 -4.66 19.33 16.77
C ALA A 516 -3.71 19.29 15.57
N VAL A 517 -4.24 18.97 14.38
CA VAL A 517 -3.48 18.83 13.14
C VAL A 517 -4.04 19.80 12.10
N SER A 518 -3.18 20.68 11.59
CA SER A 518 -3.56 21.62 10.52
C SER A 518 -3.66 20.94 9.16
N LYS A 519 -4.60 21.40 8.33
CA LYS A 519 -4.82 20.89 6.97
C LYS A 519 -3.55 20.86 6.11
N GLN A 520 -3.40 19.77 5.38
CA GLN A 520 -2.19 19.46 4.62
C GLN A 520 -2.23 19.98 3.18
N ALA A 521 -3.42 20.15 2.61
CA ALA A 521 -3.64 20.80 1.31
C ALA A 521 -3.15 22.25 1.32
N GLN A 522 -2.64 22.72 0.19
CA GLN A 522 -2.07 24.05 0.03
C GLN A 522 -2.98 24.99 -0.80
N PRO A 523 -2.77 26.31 -0.74
CA PRO A 523 -3.38 27.23 -1.70
C PRO A 523 -3.06 26.79 -3.14
N GLY A 524 -4.07 26.71 -3.99
CA GLY A 524 -3.95 26.18 -5.36
C GLY A 524 -4.05 24.65 -5.51
N ASP A 525 -4.05 23.85 -4.43
CA ASP A 525 -4.38 22.43 -4.56
C ASP A 525 -5.85 22.28 -4.99
N PRO A 526 -6.14 21.42 -6.00
CA PRO A 526 -7.48 21.29 -6.55
C PRO A 526 -8.44 20.76 -5.49
N LYS A 527 -9.71 21.18 -5.54
CA LYS A 527 -10.78 20.69 -4.64
C LYS A 527 -11.64 19.64 -5.34
N VAL A 528 -11.95 18.56 -4.63
CA VAL A 528 -12.75 17.43 -5.13
C VAL A 528 -14.15 17.89 -5.57
N GLN A 529 -14.52 17.56 -6.81
CA GLN A 529 -15.83 17.84 -7.41
C GLN A 529 -16.72 16.58 -7.43
N ILE A 530 -16.10 15.40 -7.46
CA ILE A 530 -16.74 14.08 -7.45
C ILE A 530 -15.97 13.17 -6.48
N HIS A 531 -16.61 12.74 -5.40
CA HIS A 531 -16.04 11.79 -4.45
C HIS A 531 -16.56 10.36 -4.75
N LEU A 532 -15.64 9.41 -4.88
CA LEU A 532 -15.90 8.02 -5.27
C LEU A 532 -15.51 7.08 -4.13
N ILE A 533 -16.41 6.18 -3.73
CA ILE A 533 -16.20 5.26 -2.60
C ILE A 533 -16.53 3.81 -3.04
N PRO A 534 -15.59 3.10 -3.71
CA PRO A 534 -15.69 1.65 -3.89
C PRO A 534 -15.52 0.96 -2.52
N SER A 535 -16.42 0.02 -2.19
CA SER A 535 -16.56 -0.46 -0.82
C SER A 535 -17.13 -1.88 -0.70
N TRP A 536 -16.88 -2.52 0.44
CA TRP A 536 -17.50 -3.79 0.84
C TRP A 536 -17.93 -3.74 2.32
N GLY A 537 -18.76 -2.76 2.67
CA GLY A 537 -19.31 -2.58 4.02
C GLY A 537 -19.48 -1.13 4.48
N MET A 538 -18.99 -0.15 3.72
CA MET A 538 -19.09 1.29 4.02
C MET A 538 -20.04 2.03 3.08
N SER A 539 -20.97 2.81 3.64
CA SER A 539 -21.84 3.76 2.93
C SER A 539 -21.30 5.20 3.00
N ILE A 540 -21.96 6.14 2.33
CA ILE A 540 -21.61 7.59 2.32
C ILE A 540 -21.76 8.24 3.71
N ALA A 541 -22.48 7.58 4.64
CA ALA A 541 -22.61 8.01 6.02
C ALA A 541 -21.51 7.44 6.95
N GLY A 542 -20.62 6.58 6.43
CA GLY A 542 -19.58 5.90 7.21
C GLY A 542 -18.35 6.78 7.55
N GLY A 543 -18.22 7.94 6.91
CA GLY A 543 -17.13 8.89 7.11
C GLY A 543 -17.48 10.29 6.61
N LYS A 544 -16.56 11.23 6.72
CA LYS A 544 -16.73 12.61 6.27
C LYS A 544 -16.44 12.76 4.79
N ILE A 545 -17.22 13.61 4.12
CA ILE A 545 -17.05 13.88 2.68
C ILE A 545 -16.24 15.14 2.44
N SER A 546 -15.20 14.99 1.64
CA SER A 546 -14.51 16.09 0.95
C SER A 546 -15.07 16.31 -0.45
N CYS A 547 -15.94 17.31 -0.60
CA CYS A 547 -16.41 17.80 -1.89
C CYS A 547 -16.73 19.30 -1.80
N VAL A 548 -16.66 20.02 -2.92
CA VAL A 548 -17.16 21.42 -3.01
C VAL A 548 -18.69 21.50 -2.83
N ASP A 549 -19.25 22.70 -2.60
CA ASP A 549 -20.71 22.93 -2.59
C ASP A 549 -21.35 22.40 -3.87
N LYS A 550 -22.46 21.64 -3.74
CA LYS A 550 -23.12 20.88 -4.83
C LYS A 550 -22.23 19.83 -5.51
N GLY A 551 -21.07 19.49 -4.95
CA GLY A 551 -20.26 18.34 -5.36
C GLY A 551 -21.05 17.03 -5.31
N LEU A 552 -20.52 16.01 -5.98
CA LEU A 552 -21.17 14.71 -6.12
C LEU A 552 -20.48 13.67 -5.23
N VAL A 553 -21.24 12.75 -4.66
CA VAL A 553 -20.70 11.56 -4.00
C VAL A 553 -21.34 10.33 -4.63
N PHE A 554 -20.55 9.32 -4.94
CA PHE A 554 -20.99 8.03 -5.45
C PHE A 554 -20.28 6.90 -4.71
N ASN A 555 -21.05 5.97 -4.18
CA ASN A 555 -20.58 4.81 -3.42
C ASN A 555 -21.15 3.53 -4.04
N VAL A 556 -20.32 2.48 -4.07
CA VAL A 556 -20.71 1.12 -4.48
C VAL A 556 -20.23 0.18 -3.38
N ASP A 557 -21.12 -0.10 -2.43
CA ASP A 557 -20.94 -1.01 -1.29
C ASP A 557 -21.48 -2.39 -1.70
N GLY A 558 -20.61 -3.29 -2.16
CA GLY A 558 -20.99 -4.58 -2.78
C GLY A 558 -22.20 -5.31 -2.16
N PRO A 559 -22.21 -5.59 -0.83
CA PRO A 559 -23.35 -6.22 -0.17
C PRO A 559 -24.59 -5.32 0.04
N LYS A 560 -24.44 -3.98 0.16
CA LYS A 560 -25.56 -3.07 0.47
C LYS A 560 -26.16 -2.34 -0.74
N GLY A 561 -25.45 -2.33 -1.88
CA GLY A 561 -25.87 -1.69 -3.12
C GLY A 561 -25.07 -0.43 -3.43
N SER A 562 -25.74 0.63 -3.89
CA SER A 562 -25.07 1.87 -4.30
C SER A 562 -25.84 3.10 -3.86
N GLU A 563 -25.09 4.11 -3.43
CA GLU A 563 -25.65 5.40 -3.03
C GLU A 563 -25.07 6.52 -3.89
N VAL A 564 -25.91 7.50 -4.21
CA VAL A 564 -25.48 8.80 -4.73
C VAL A 564 -26.04 9.91 -3.83
N ARG A 565 -25.17 10.85 -3.46
CA ARG A 565 -25.54 12.07 -2.71
C ARG A 565 -25.06 13.32 -3.45
N ILE A 566 -25.64 14.45 -3.06
CA ILE A 566 -25.20 15.78 -3.45
C ILE A 566 -24.83 16.53 -2.18
N MET A 567 -23.63 17.11 -2.13
CA MET A 567 -23.25 18.00 -1.04
C MET A 567 -24.10 19.27 -1.10
N GLY A 568 -24.65 19.66 0.04
CA GLY A 568 -25.16 21.00 0.29
C GLY A 568 -24.07 21.93 0.81
N LYS A 569 -24.50 23.01 1.46
CA LYS A 569 -23.61 23.89 2.21
C LYS A 569 -23.24 23.26 3.55
N ASN A 570 -22.12 23.68 4.14
CA ASN A 570 -21.67 23.29 5.48
C ASN A 570 -21.50 21.76 5.67
N ASN A 571 -21.17 21.04 4.60
CA ASN A 571 -21.05 19.58 4.54
C ASN A 571 -22.33 18.76 4.88
N ASP A 572 -23.50 19.41 5.04
CA ASP A 572 -24.81 18.73 4.95
C ASP A 572 -24.93 18.04 3.58
N TYR A 573 -25.37 16.78 3.53
CA TYR A 573 -25.64 16.08 2.28
C TYR A 573 -27.09 15.59 2.26
N ARG A 574 -27.80 15.89 1.17
CA ARG A 574 -29.22 15.58 1.07
C ARG A 574 -29.42 14.34 0.20
N CYS A 575 -30.19 13.38 0.71
CA CYS A 575 -30.75 12.34 -0.14
C CYS A 575 -31.67 13.02 -1.17
N ARG A 576 -31.52 12.65 -2.44
CA ARG A 576 -32.27 13.28 -3.54
C ARG A 576 -33.56 12.53 -3.87
N CYS A 577 -34.32 12.12 -2.86
CA CYS A 577 -35.70 11.70 -3.05
C CYS A 577 -36.50 12.90 -3.59
N THR A 578 -37.16 12.74 -4.73
CA THR A 578 -37.73 13.86 -5.50
C THR A 578 -39.11 14.30 -4.99
N ASN A 579 -39.12 14.88 -3.79
CA ASN A 579 -39.91 16.06 -3.45
C ASN A 579 -41.43 15.96 -3.74
N THR A 580 -42.07 14.87 -3.30
CA THR A 580 -43.54 14.68 -3.40
C THR A 580 -44.18 14.26 -2.06
N ASP A 581 -43.61 13.31 -1.33
CA ASP A 581 -44.29 12.72 -0.14
C ASP A 581 -43.77 13.17 1.25
N HIS A 582 -42.77 14.05 1.34
CA HIS A 582 -42.17 14.49 2.63
C HIS A 582 -43.06 15.41 3.51
N ASN A 583 -44.39 15.37 3.37
CA ASN A 583 -45.30 16.24 4.10
C ASN A 583 -46.42 15.47 4.81
N LYS A 584 -46.09 14.79 5.93
CA LYS A 584 -47.11 14.34 6.91
C LYS A 584 -46.66 13.96 8.32
N ASN A 585 -45.44 13.46 8.56
CA ASN A 585 -45.03 12.98 9.89
C ASN A 585 -43.78 13.69 10.43
N ASN A 586 -43.79 13.99 11.74
CA ASN A 586 -42.86 14.90 12.39
C ASN A 586 -41.60 14.21 12.99
N ASN A 587 -40.51 14.98 13.02
CA ASN A 587 -39.39 14.91 13.97
C ASN A 587 -38.59 13.59 14.10
N LYS A 588 -37.50 13.49 13.31
CA LYS A 588 -36.13 13.38 13.84
C LYS A 588 -35.07 13.63 12.76
N PRO A 589 -34.07 14.49 12.96
CA PRO A 589 -32.92 14.57 12.06
C PRO A 589 -32.12 13.26 12.12
N GLY A 590 -31.63 12.80 10.98
CA GLY A 590 -30.87 11.54 10.83
C GLY A 590 -31.66 10.35 10.27
N ASN A 591 -32.99 10.31 10.43
CA ASN A 591 -33.82 9.19 9.96
C ASN A 591 -34.65 9.54 8.71
N CYS A 592 -34.09 9.34 7.51
CA CYS A 592 -34.93 9.17 6.31
C CYS A 592 -35.49 7.75 6.28
N VAL A 593 -36.54 7.49 7.07
CA VAL A 593 -37.13 6.13 7.18
C VAL A 593 -37.67 5.65 5.83
N ASP A 594 -38.27 6.56 5.05
CA ASP A 594 -38.83 6.30 3.72
C ASP A 594 -37.77 6.16 2.62
N CYS A 595 -36.47 6.38 2.92
CA CYS A 595 -35.38 6.06 2.01
C CYS A 595 -35.09 4.53 1.92
N ASN A 596 -35.83 3.69 2.67
CA ASN A 596 -35.70 2.24 2.63
C ASN A 596 -36.46 1.57 1.46
N GLU A 597 -37.28 2.29 0.69
CA GLU A 597 -37.66 1.81 -0.64
C GLU A 597 -36.41 1.81 -1.55
N PRO A 598 -35.99 0.66 -2.11
CA PRO A 598 -34.85 0.62 -3.01
C PRO A 598 -35.20 1.34 -4.31
N LEU A 599 -34.65 2.55 -4.49
CA LEU A 599 -34.87 3.44 -5.64
C LEU A 599 -34.95 2.64 -6.94
N GLN A 600 -36.14 2.62 -7.55
CA GLN A 600 -36.54 1.63 -8.56
C GLN A 600 -35.52 1.56 -9.72
N PRO A 601 -34.82 0.42 -9.91
CA PRO A 601 -33.82 0.28 -10.95
C PRO A 601 -34.48 0.20 -12.34
N ILE A 602 -33.97 0.97 -13.30
CA ILE A 602 -34.46 0.97 -14.69
C ILE A 602 -33.92 -0.26 -15.44
N GLY A 603 -34.39 -1.45 -15.08
CA GLY A 603 -33.97 -2.71 -15.68
C GLY A 603 -34.51 -2.91 -17.10
N THR A 604 -33.63 -3.01 -18.10
CA THR A 604 -34.01 -3.28 -19.49
C THR A 604 -33.96 -4.79 -19.79
N LYS A 605 -35.10 -5.50 -19.78
CA LYS A 605 -35.15 -6.90 -20.23
C LYS A 605 -35.01 -7.00 -21.75
N VAL A 606 -33.90 -7.56 -22.22
CA VAL A 606 -33.63 -7.82 -23.65
C VAL A 606 -33.49 -9.33 -23.89
N LYS A 607 -34.21 -9.86 -24.89
CA LYS A 607 -34.07 -11.24 -25.36
C LYS A 607 -33.24 -11.27 -26.66
N SER A 608 -32.37 -12.27 -26.79
CA SER A 608 -31.69 -12.60 -28.05
C SER A 608 -31.07 -14.01 -28.03
N ASP A 609 -30.96 -14.53 -29.23
CA ASP A 609 -30.52 -15.83 -29.73
C ASP A 609 -29.39 -15.61 -30.77
N GLY A 610 -28.45 -16.53 -31.02
CA GLY A 610 -28.09 -17.74 -30.27
C GLY A 610 -26.98 -18.56 -30.97
N LYS A 611 -26.16 -19.29 -30.16
CA LYS A 611 -25.10 -20.26 -30.55
C LYS A 611 -23.80 -19.67 -31.14
N GLU A 612 -22.59 -20.23 -30.95
CA GLU A 612 -21.96 -21.25 -30.05
C GLU A 612 -20.41 -21.05 -30.18
N LYS A 613 -19.43 -21.64 -29.45
CA LYS A 613 -19.40 -22.82 -28.55
C LYS A 613 -18.31 -22.81 -27.42
N SER A 614 -17.34 -21.88 -27.34
CA SER A 614 -16.22 -21.95 -26.37
C SER A 614 -16.45 -21.13 -25.09
N VAL A 615 -16.32 -21.75 -23.89
CA VAL A 615 -16.64 -21.20 -22.54
C VAL A 615 -17.83 -20.23 -22.60
N THR A 616 -19.01 -20.79 -22.84
CA THR A 616 -19.98 -20.16 -23.73
C THR A 616 -20.58 -18.87 -23.19
N ASP A 617 -20.98 -17.97 -24.10
CA ASP A 617 -21.77 -16.80 -23.74
C ASP A 617 -23.04 -17.16 -22.96
N LYS A 618 -23.57 -18.38 -23.13
CA LYS A 618 -24.75 -18.86 -22.41
C LYS A 618 -24.47 -19.07 -20.93
N ASP A 619 -23.26 -19.51 -20.56
CA ASP A 619 -22.86 -19.72 -19.17
C ASP A 619 -22.68 -18.38 -18.44
N ILE A 620 -22.09 -17.39 -19.12
CA ILE A 620 -21.95 -16.04 -18.57
C ILE A 620 -23.29 -15.29 -18.58
N LYS A 621 -24.11 -15.39 -19.63
CA LYS A 621 -25.46 -14.80 -19.69
C LYS A 621 -26.34 -15.28 -18.54
N LYS A 622 -26.23 -16.58 -18.20
CA LYS A 622 -26.87 -17.23 -17.05
C LYS A 622 -26.34 -16.74 -15.69
N TYR A 623 -25.06 -16.39 -15.59
CA TYR A 623 -24.50 -15.71 -14.41
C TYR A 623 -25.09 -14.29 -14.21
N PHE A 624 -25.46 -13.62 -15.30
CA PHE A 624 -26.13 -12.30 -15.30
C PHE A 624 -27.69 -12.36 -15.31
N GLU A 625 -28.30 -13.54 -15.45
CA GLU A 625 -29.75 -13.73 -15.26
C GLU A 625 -30.16 -13.56 -13.77
N GLY A 626 -29.21 -13.69 -12.84
CA GLY A 626 -29.29 -13.08 -11.52
C GLY A 626 -28.98 -11.58 -11.59
N GLU A 627 -30.02 -10.74 -11.51
CA GLU A 627 -30.00 -9.30 -11.82
C GLU A 627 -28.76 -8.53 -11.29
N GLY A 628 -27.76 -8.31 -12.15
CA GLY A 628 -26.72 -7.31 -11.95
C GLY A 628 -27.30 -5.91 -12.10
N LYS A 629 -27.59 -5.24 -10.97
CA LYS A 629 -28.34 -3.97 -10.97
C LYS A 629 -27.47 -2.76 -11.30
N ILE A 630 -27.48 -2.40 -12.58
CA ILE A 630 -27.07 -1.08 -13.07
C ILE A 630 -28.10 -0.06 -12.59
N VAL A 631 -27.68 0.84 -11.70
CA VAL A 631 -28.48 2.01 -11.27
C VAL A 631 -27.87 3.26 -11.91
N VAL A 632 -28.72 4.12 -12.47
CA VAL A 632 -28.31 5.31 -13.21
C VAL A 632 -28.82 6.58 -12.53
N TYR A 633 -27.92 7.54 -12.30
CA TYR A 633 -28.22 8.80 -11.61
C TYR A 633 -27.75 9.99 -12.46
N GLU A 634 -28.62 10.95 -12.78
CA GLU A 634 -28.30 12.14 -13.58
C GLU A 634 -28.35 13.46 -12.77
N LYS A 635 -27.42 14.38 -13.08
CA LYS A 635 -27.45 15.77 -12.57
C LYS A 635 -26.84 16.76 -13.57
N LYS A 636 -27.37 18.00 -13.57
CA LYS A 636 -26.74 19.22 -14.14
C LYS A 636 -25.47 19.62 -13.35
N PRO A 637 -24.57 20.45 -13.92
CA PRO A 637 -23.20 20.59 -13.44
C PRO A 637 -23.08 21.71 -12.39
N LEU A 638 -21.85 21.94 -11.93
CA LEU A 638 -21.49 23.11 -11.13
C LEU A 638 -21.31 24.36 -12.01
N PRO A 639 -21.56 25.58 -11.48
CA PRO A 639 -21.09 26.81 -12.11
C PRO A 639 -19.57 26.82 -12.29
N LYS A 640 -19.07 27.49 -13.35
CA LYS A 640 -17.63 27.78 -13.48
C LYS A 640 -17.15 28.71 -12.35
N GLY A 641 -15.87 28.61 -12.00
CA GLY A 641 -15.16 29.69 -11.29
C GLY A 641 -14.96 29.53 -9.77
N GLN A 642 -15.19 28.36 -9.16
CA GLN A 642 -14.77 28.11 -7.77
C GLN A 642 -13.28 27.77 -7.67
N THR A 643 -12.43 28.78 -7.87
CA THR A 643 -11.13 28.89 -7.19
C THR A 643 -11.30 29.76 -5.95
N VAL A 644 -10.39 29.60 -4.97
CA VAL A 644 -10.15 30.57 -3.90
C VAL A 644 -8.93 31.39 -4.30
#